data_AF-A0A5D6XMJ3-F1
#
_entry.id   AF-A0A5D6XMJ3-F1
#
_cell.length_a   1.000
_cell.length_b   1.000
_cell.length_c   1.000
_cell.angle_alpha   90.00
_cell.angle_beta   90.00
_cell.angle_gamma   90.00
#
_symmetry.space_group_name_H-M   'P 1'
#
loop_
_entity.id
_entity.type
_entity.pdbx_description
1 polymer ?
#
loop_
_entity_poly.entity_id
_entity_poly.type
_entity_poly.pdbx_seq_one_letter_code
_entity_poly.pdbx_strand_id
1 'polypeptide(L)'
;MPAQFVGVDAATAPPEPKDALFLRALRTFAEREGHFSVPHNFVVPADSAWPREAHGLDLGWRLRVFTRGRCGEHKRAQLKAIGFPYDDWRTYVWEEQVLPGLRAFRAVEGHTFVRQTFQVPTGDVRWPRAAWGFKLGTHCQLLRREKSRSLPPAQVAQLDALGFVWSEAEWKRAEFVLPALVAFRDAFGHCAVPERFVVPAGDARWPPKSWGFPVGRAVAQIDRDELSAGHQRALEALGVFDAQLAPSVWRERVLPALEAFVRVHGHADVLVGFVVPTDDAAWPEPTWGLELGHVVESINAFGLFEDMLPQHKLRLKELGYSWEALFGRWSKLLLPALKRFYELHGHCDVPQMFQVPANDPAWLESTWGYRLGKQVSLLRRGGRYALDVVDVLDELDRMGFSFNVIESAFAHKVLPALEVYRLQYGDCNVPQGFVVPSTDAWPKRAWGLKLGHVIRNIRSRKQHAEQVEEHRERLAELGFAWRINSSMGISTTTRDIVQPYVEMFAELHGAGDVPPDFVIPADDERWPEASRGFRLGAWLQRFSQREASLLPFQMRDNRLASQKRQRREAAGDLSPFQDEYWRDVLLAAFRAYASLHGGSCADMDNGFVVPSAAPYPQSAWGLNLGLRLRHIRHGQRYADEVAKYRDDLAALGVVVLSNGDDDGEDDDEYDDEEAELDDDDDDDDDDDDDDDDDDERRDERH
;
A
#
# COMPACT_ATOMS: atom_id res chain seq x y z
N MET A 1 -47.86 -91.07 6.17
CA MET A 1 -46.44 -90.66 6.07
C MET A 1 -46.35 -89.18 6.38
N PRO A 2 -45.94 -88.78 7.59
CA PRO A 2 -45.64 -87.38 7.91
C PRO A 2 -44.19 -87.09 7.49
N ALA A 3 -43.96 -85.98 6.79
CA ALA A 3 -42.62 -85.44 6.59
C ALA A 3 -42.47 -84.22 7.50
N GLN A 4 -41.71 -84.41 8.58
CA GLN A 4 -41.19 -83.36 9.44
C GLN A 4 -40.26 -82.46 8.61
N PHE A 5 -40.55 -81.17 8.54
CA PHE A 5 -39.53 -80.16 8.32
C PHE A 5 -39.49 -79.28 9.56
N VAL A 6 -38.43 -79.51 10.34
CA VAL A 6 -38.07 -78.79 11.55
C VAL A 6 -37.81 -77.33 11.16
N GLY A 7 -38.57 -76.40 11.74
CA GLY A 7 -38.22 -74.99 11.74
C GLY A 7 -36.91 -74.82 12.48
N VAL A 8 -35.85 -74.51 11.75
CA VAL A 8 -34.58 -74.07 12.34
C VAL A 8 -34.79 -72.62 12.73
N ASP A 9 -34.80 -72.34 14.04
CA ASP A 9 -34.81 -70.99 14.59
C ASP A 9 -33.76 -70.13 13.87
N ALA A 10 -34.20 -69.07 13.19
CA ALA A 10 -33.33 -68.10 12.52
C ALA A 10 -32.34 -67.40 13.48
N ALA A 11 -32.46 -67.64 14.80
CA ALA A 11 -31.52 -67.20 15.83
C ALA A 11 -30.27 -68.09 15.98
N THR A 12 -30.18 -69.25 15.31
CA THR A 12 -29.11 -70.25 15.54
C THR A 12 -28.14 -70.47 14.38
N ALA A 13 -28.32 -69.79 13.24
CA ALA A 13 -27.38 -69.89 12.13
C ALA A 13 -26.00 -69.31 12.52
N PRO A 14 -24.88 -70.00 12.23
CA PRO A 14 -23.55 -69.51 12.56
C PRO A 14 -23.24 -68.20 11.82
N PRO A 15 -22.57 -67.23 12.46
CA PRO A 15 -22.18 -65.98 11.82
C PRO A 15 -21.32 -66.25 10.58
N GLU A 16 -21.50 -65.44 9.53
CA GLU A 16 -20.56 -65.47 8.40
C GLU A 16 -19.12 -65.29 8.92
N PRO A 17 -18.10 -65.93 8.30
CA PRO A 17 -16.73 -65.89 8.80
C PRO A 17 -16.20 -64.47 9.06
N LYS A 18 -16.62 -63.49 8.24
CA LYS A 18 -16.25 -62.07 8.38
C LYS A 18 -16.92 -61.40 9.59
N ASP A 19 -18.18 -61.73 9.85
CA ASP A 19 -18.96 -61.22 10.99
C ASP A 19 -18.50 -61.90 12.29
N ALA A 20 -18.17 -63.19 12.26
CA ALA A 20 -17.60 -63.93 13.38
C ALA A 20 -16.26 -63.33 13.84
N LEU A 21 -15.39 -62.99 12.90
CA LEU A 21 -14.11 -62.32 13.18
C LEU A 21 -14.32 -60.94 13.80
N PHE A 22 -15.26 -60.16 13.26
CA PHE A 22 -15.63 -58.85 13.79
C PHE A 22 -16.16 -58.93 15.23
N LEU A 23 -17.10 -59.84 15.51
CA LEU A 23 -17.68 -60.02 16.85
C LEU A 23 -16.63 -60.47 17.87
N ARG A 24 -15.70 -61.33 17.47
CA ARG A 24 -14.59 -61.78 18.33
C ARG A 24 -13.60 -60.65 18.62
N ALA A 25 -13.26 -59.83 17.62
CA ALA A 25 -12.45 -58.63 17.83
C ALA A 25 -13.17 -57.62 18.73
N LEU A 26 -14.47 -57.37 18.52
CA LEU A 26 -15.27 -56.45 19.33
C LEU A 26 -15.41 -56.91 20.79
N ARG A 27 -15.59 -58.22 21.03
CA ARG A 27 -15.58 -58.78 22.38
C ARG A 27 -14.21 -58.62 23.04
N THR A 28 -13.13 -58.91 22.31
CA THR A 28 -11.75 -58.72 22.82
C THR A 28 -11.49 -57.25 23.19
N PHE A 29 -12.00 -56.31 22.39
CA PHE A 29 -11.94 -54.88 22.70
C PHE A 29 -12.65 -54.58 24.02
N ALA A 30 -13.90 -55.04 24.17
CA ALA A 30 -14.70 -54.77 25.36
C ALA A 30 -14.13 -55.39 26.65
N GLU A 31 -13.55 -56.59 26.56
CA GLU A 31 -12.89 -57.25 27.70
C GLU A 31 -11.64 -56.49 28.15
N ARG A 32 -10.91 -55.85 27.23
CA ARG A 32 -9.68 -55.09 27.53
C ARG A 32 -9.96 -53.67 28.00
N GLU A 33 -10.86 -52.99 27.31
CA GLU A 33 -11.13 -51.56 27.53
C GLU A 33 -12.27 -51.34 28.54
N GLY A 34 -13.05 -52.37 28.85
CA GLY A 34 -14.20 -52.31 29.76
C GLY A 34 -15.45 -51.69 29.13
N HIS A 35 -15.42 -51.35 27.84
CA HIS A 35 -16.50 -50.69 27.13
C HIS A 35 -16.56 -51.05 25.63
N PHE A 36 -17.70 -50.80 24.97
CA PHE A 36 -17.91 -51.02 23.53
C PHE A 36 -17.65 -49.79 22.66
N SER A 37 -17.18 -48.68 23.25
CA SER A 37 -16.86 -47.43 22.57
C SER A 37 -15.55 -47.51 21.76
N VAL A 38 -15.62 -48.04 20.53
CA VAL A 38 -14.46 -48.17 19.65
C VAL A 38 -14.21 -46.86 18.86
N PRO A 39 -13.00 -46.27 18.91
CA PRO A 39 -12.64 -45.11 18.08
C PRO A 39 -12.78 -45.40 16.58
N HIS A 40 -13.17 -44.40 15.79
CA HIS A 40 -13.49 -44.60 14.36
C HIS A 40 -12.34 -45.15 13.52
N ASN A 41 -11.11 -44.78 13.85
CA ASN A 41 -9.88 -45.17 13.17
C ASN A 41 -9.15 -46.31 13.89
N PHE A 42 -9.80 -47.00 14.84
CA PHE A 42 -9.18 -48.07 15.57
C PHE A 42 -8.99 -49.30 14.68
N VAL A 43 -7.72 -49.60 14.40
CA VAL A 43 -7.29 -50.80 13.71
C VAL A 43 -6.74 -51.78 14.74
N VAL A 44 -7.19 -53.04 14.68
CA VAL A 44 -6.75 -54.09 15.61
C VAL A 44 -5.23 -54.26 15.54
N PRO A 45 -4.50 -54.04 16.65
CA PRO A 45 -3.04 -54.17 16.69
C PRO A 45 -2.57 -55.60 16.46
N ALA A 46 -1.38 -55.75 15.90
CA ALA A 46 -0.70 -57.04 15.73
C ALA A 46 -0.05 -57.56 17.03
N ASP A 47 -0.81 -57.55 18.13
CA ASP A 47 -0.39 -58.06 19.43
C ASP A 47 -0.99 -59.45 19.66
N SER A 48 -0.25 -60.29 20.38
CA SER A 48 -0.64 -61.59 20.94
C SER A 48 -1.99 -61.58 21.66
N ALA A 49 -2.37 -60.43 22.21
CA ALA A 49 -3.62 -60.28 22.93
C ALA A 49 -4.85 -60.09 22.04
N TRP A 50 -4.67 -60.01 20.72
CA TRP A 50 -5.74 -60.00 19.72
C TRP A 50 -5.70 -61.28 18.88
N PRO A 51 -6.87 -61.76 18.38
CA PRO A 51 -6.89 -62.86 17.42
C PRO A 51 -6.00 -62.54 16.23
N ARG A 52 -5.09 -63.45 15.85
CA ARG A 52 -4.16 -63.24 14.73
C ARG A 52 -4.88 -62.94 13.43
N GLU A 53 -6.04 -63.57 13.24
CA GLU A 53 -6.88 -63.38 12.06
C GLU A 53 -7.53 -62.00 12.02
N ALA A 54 -7.59 -61.29 13.17
CA ALA A 54 -8.18 -59.96 13.28
C ALA A 54 -7.12 -58.84 13.18
N HIS A 55 -5.83 -59.15 13.14
CA HIS A 55 -4.77 -58.13 13.02
C HIS A 55 -4.95 -57.29 11.75
N GLY A 56 -4.87 -55.96 11.89
CA GLY A 56 -5.09 -55.03 10.77
C GLY A 56 -6.57 -54.79 10.43
N LEU A 57 -7.51 -55.38 11.18
CA LEU A 57 -8.93 -55.14 10.99
C LEU A 57 -9.32 -53.72 11.44
N ASP A 58 -9.90 -52.92 10.55
CA ASP A 58 -10.53 -51.63 10.90
C ASP A 58 -11.85 -51.88 11.65
N LEU A 59 -11.71 -52.13 12.95
CA LEU A 59 -12.80 -52.47 13.85
C LEU A 59 -13.72 -51.27 14.10
N GLY A 60 -13.14 -50.06 14.17
CA GLY A 60 -13.87 -48.81 14.35
C GLY A 60 -14.82 -48.48 13.20
N TRP A 61 -14.30 -48.52 11.96
CA TRP A 61 -15.12 -48.30 10.78
C TRP A 61 -16.14 -49.42 10.59
N ARG A 62 -15.75 -50.69 10.80
CA ARG A 62 -16.70 -51.81 10.73
C ARG A 62 -17.85 -51.66 11.71
N LEU A 63 -17.59 -51.32 12.98
CA LEU A 63 -18.66 -51.10 13.96
C LEU A 63 -19.62 -49.99 13.51
N ARG A 64 -19.10 -48.91 12.93
CA ARG A 64 -19.91 -47.80 12.39
C ARG A 64 -20.77 -48.22 11.20
N VAL A 65 -20.22 -48.98 10.25
CA VAL A 65 -20.97 -49.50 9.11
C VAL A 65 -22.05 -50.49 9.57
N PHE A 66 -21.69 -51.36 10.51
CA PHE A 66 -22.58 -52.38 11.06
C PHE A 66 -23.76 -51.75 11.83
N THR A 67 -23.54 -50.64 12.52
CA THR A 67 -24.58 -49.89 13.27
C THR A 67 -25.38 -48.92 12.39
N ARG A 68 -24.90 -48.54 11.20
CA ARG A 68 -25.60 -47.60 10.28
C ARG A 68 -26.49 -48.28 9.24
N GLY A 69 -26.24 -49.54 8.90
CA GLY A 69 -27.22 -50.36 8.18
C GLY A 69 -28.33 -50.77 9.13
N ARG A 70 -29.59 -50.89 8.67
CA ARG A 70 -30.62 -51.55 9.48
C ARG A 70 -30.19 -53.01 9.68
N CYS A 71 -29.46 -53.29 10.76
CA CYS A 71 -29.08 -54.66 11.10
C CYS A 71 -30.35 -55.48 11.21
N GLY A 72 -30.47 -56.50 10.37
CA GLY A 72 -31.54 -57.50 10.48
C GLY A 72 -31.50 -58.17 11.85
N GLU A 73 -32.62 -58.75 12.29
CA GLU A 73 -32.78 -59.31 13.63
C GLU A 73 -31.65 -60.30 13.99
N HIS A 74 -31.19 -61.10 13.03
CA HIS A 74 -30.08 -62.03 13.21
C HIS A 74 -28.78 -61.34 13.63
N LYS A 75 -28.40 -60.25 12.96
CA LYS A 75 -27.18 -59.48 13.30
C LYS A 75 -27.30 -58.75 14.64
N ARG A 76 -28.51 -58.31 14.99
CA ARG A 76 -28.79 -57.73 16.32
C ARG A 76 -28.65 -58.78 17.42
N ALA A 77 -29.16 -60.00 17.21
CA ALA A 77 -29.04 -61.10 18.16
C ALA A 77 -27.57 -61.46 18.42
N GLN A 78 -26.74 -61.47 17.38
CA GLN A 78 -25.30 -61.70 17.51
C GLN A 78 -24.59 -60.61 18.33
N LEU A 79 -24.93 -59.34 18.15
CA LEU A 79 -24.41 -58.23 18.97
C LEU A 79 -24.87 -58.35 20.43
N LYS A 80 -26.15 -58.67 20.66
CA LYS A 80 -26.68 -58.91 22.01
C LYS A 80 -25.97 -60.07 22.69
N ALA A 81 -25.64 -61.14 21.96
CA ALA A 81 -24.93 -62.31 22.50
C ALA A 81 -23.49 -62.00 22.98
N ILE A 82 -22.88 -60.91 22.51
CA ILE A 82 -21.59 -60.43 23.04
C ILE A 82 -21.75 -59.34 24.11
N GLY A 83 -22.98 -59.02 24.53
CA GLY A 83 -23.25 -57.97 25.52
C GLY A 83 -23.27 -56.55 24.96
N PHE A 84 -23.27 -56.39 23.64
CA PHE A 84 -23.29 -55.06 23.01
C PHE A 84 -24.65 -54.38 23.25
N PRO A 85 -24.69 -53.13 23.76
CA PRO A 85 -25.92 -52.43 24.13
C PRO A 85 -26.60 -51.83 22.89
N TYR A 86 -27.17 -52.69 22.04
CA TYR A 86 -27.73 -52.29 20.76
C TYR A 86 -29.00 -51.43 20.89
N ASP A 87 -29.94 -51.85 21.74
CA ASP A 87 -31.25 -51.18 21.86
C ASP A 87 -31.12 -49.82 22.59
N ASP A 88 -30.21 -49.73 23.56
CA ASP A 88 -29.96 -48.55 24.38
C ASP A 88 -28.66 -47.82 24.00
N TRP A 89 -28.17 -48.00 22.77
CA TRP A 89 -26.87 -47.46 22.34
C TRP A 89 -26.72 -45.95 22.59
N ARG A 90 -27.80 -45.18 22.45
CA ARG A 90 -27.81 -43.74 22.75
C ARG A 90 -27.57 -43.46 24.24
N THR A 91 -28.22 -44.22 25.11
CA THR A 91 -28.05 -44.13 26.57
C THR A 91 -26.65 -44.59 26.97
N TYR A 92 -26.16 -45.66 26.35
CA TYR A 92 -24.80 -46.15 26.57
C TYR A 92 -23.74 -45.11 26.20
N VAL A 93 -23.83 -44.50 25.01
CA VAL A 93 -22.94 -43.40 24.59
C VAL A 93 -23.04 -42.20 25.54
N TRP A 94 -24.24 -41.87 26.00
CA TRP A 94 -24.46 -40.79 26.96
C TRP A 94 -23.72 -41.03 28.28
N GLU A 95 -23.85 -42.23 28.86
CA GLU A 95 -23.28 -42.60 30.15
C GLU A 95 -21.78 -42.85 30.10
N GLU A 96 -21.28 -43.47 29.02
CA GLU A 96 -19.88 -43.89 28.91
C GLU A 96 -18.98 -42.84 28.25
N GLN A 97 -19.51 -42.04 27.31
CA GLN A 97 -18.70 -41.08 26.54
C GLN A 97 -19.04 -39.63 26.89
N VAL A 98 -20.32 -39.25 26.83
CA VAL A 98 -20.73 -37.84 26.87
C VAL A 98 -20.57 -37.25 28.28
N LEU A 99 -21.20 -37.84 29.30
CA LEU A 99 -21.11 -37.32 30.68
C LEU A 99 -19.68 -37.42 31.24
N PRO A 100 -18.96 -38.55 31.13
CA PRO A 100 -17.58 -38.64 31.60
C PRO A 100 -16.65 -37.70 30.83
N GLY A 101 -16.84 -37.57 29.51
CA GLY A 101 -16.09 -36.63 28.68
C GLY A 101 -16.31 -35.17 29.09
N LEU A 102 -17.55 -34.76 29.37
CA LEU A 102 -17.85 -33.41 29.87
C LEU A 102 -17.29 -33.16 31.27
N ARG A 103 -17.34 -34.15 32.16
CA ARG A 103 -16.71 -34.04 33.51
C ARG A 103 -15.21 -33.86 33.41
N ALA A 104 -14.54 -34.65 32.57
CA ALA A 104 -13.11 -34.51 32.31
C ALA A 104 -12.79 -33.15 31.69
N PHE A 105 -13.57 -32.72 30.68
CA PHE A 105 -13.40 -31.41 30.07
C PHE A 105 -13.51 -30.28 31.10
N ARG A 106 -14.53 -30.32 31.98
CA ARG A 106 -14.68 -29.34 33.06
C ARG A 106 -13.53 -29.38 34.07
N ALA A 107 -13.00 -30.56 34.39
CA ALA A 107 -11.87 -30.69 35.30
C ALA A 107 -10.57 -30.12 34.72
N VAL A 108 -10.37 -30.24 33.40
CA VAL A 108 -9.18 -29.74 32.69
C VAL A 108 -9.29 -28.24 32.41
N GLU A 109 -10.42 -27.79 31.87
CA GLU A 109 -10.60 -26.41 31.38
C GLU A 109 -11.30 -25.49 32.39
N GLY A 110 -11.84 -26.03 33.49
CA GLY A 110 -12.60 -25.27 34.49
C GLY A 110 -14.03 -24.90 34.09
N HIS A 111 -14.41 -25.09 32.81
CA HIS A 111 -15.73 -24.79 32.27
C HIS A 111 -16.23 -25.89 31.33
N THR A 112 -17.51 -25.89 30.97
CA THR A 112 -18.11 -26.87 30.03
C THR A 112 -18.34 -26.31 28.62
N PHE A 113 -17.73 -25.17 28.26
CA PHE A 113 -17.80 -24.66 26.90
C PHE A 113 -16.90 -25.46 25.97
N VAL A 114 -17.45 -26.50 25.36
CA VAL A 114 -16.75 -27.33 24.37
C VAL A 114 -16.96 -26.73 22.97
N ARG A 115 -15.87 -26.36 22.29
CA ARG A 115 -15.86 -25.91 20.88
C ARG A 115 -16.28 -27.05 19.95
N GLN A 116 -16.98 -26.74 18.86
CA GLN A 116 -17.53 -27.76 17.95
C GLN A 116 -16.47 -28.74 17.39
N THR A 117 -15.25 -28.24 17.13
CA THR A 117 -14.13 -29.00 16.58
C THR A 117 -13.42 -29.87 17.60
N PHE A 118 -13.72 -29.71 18.89
CA PHE A 118 -13.04 -30.43 19.95
C PHE A 118 -13.30 -31.94 19.86
N GLN A 119 -12.20 -32.69 19.79
CA GLN A 119 -12.17 -34.14 19.87
C GLN A 119 -11.33 -34.52 21.08
N VAL A 120 -11.82 -35.47 21.87
CA VAL A 120 -11.13 -35.93 23.06
C VAL A 120 -9.77 -36.54 22.66
N PRO A 121 -8.65 -36.08 23.25
CA PRO A 121 -7.33 -36.64 22.97
C PRO A 121 -7.27 -38.15 23.22
N THR A 122 -6.57 -38.87 22.35
CA THR A 122 -6.37 -40.32 22.47
C THR A 122 -5.12 -40.58 23.32
N GLY A 123 -5.18 -41.52 24.25
CA GLY A 123 -4.02 -41.89 25.08
C GLY A 123 -3.74 -40.96 26.27
N ASP A 124 -4.52 -39.89 26.46
CA ASP A 124 -4.39 -39.00 27.61
C ASP A 124 -5.22 -39.53 28.79
N VAL A 125 -4.52 -39.84 29.89
CA VAL A 125 -5.10 -40.42 31.12
C VAL A 125 -6.07 -39.50 31.84
N ARG A 126 -6.05 -38.19 31.55
CA ARG A 126 -7.03 -37.22 32.10
C ARG A 126 -8.42 -37.44 31.54
N TRP A 127 -8.53 -38.15 30.42
CA TRP A 127 -9.78 -38.43 29.74
C TRP A 127 -10.18 -39.89 29.93
N PRO A 128 -11.48 -40.17 30.13
CA PRO A 128 -11.99 -41.54 30.16
C PRO A 128 -11.65 -42.26 28.86
N ARG A 129 -11.17 -43.50 28.95
CA ARG A 129 -10.79 -44.31 27.78
C ARG A 129 -11.93 -44.46 26.78
N ALA A 130 -13.16 -44.62 27.28
CA ALA A 130 -14.38 -44.69 26.47
C ALA A 130 -14.62 -43.43 25.63
N ALA A 131 -14.14 -42.27 26.07
CA ALA A 131 -14.30 -41.00 25.39
C ALA A 131 -13.15 -40.69 24.41
N TRP A 132 -12.04 -41.45 24.40
CA TRP A 132 -10.90 -41.17 23.52
C TRP A 132 -11.29 -41.14 22.04
N GLY A 133 -10.91 -40.07 21.34
CA GLY A 133 -11.28 -39.85 19.95
C GLY A 133 -12.75 -39.50 19.72
N PHE A 134 -13.56 -39.36 20.77
CA PHE A 134 -14.96 -38.93 20.66
C PHE A 134 -15.03 -37.45 20.26
N LYS A 135 -15.88 -37.13 19.26
CA LYS A 135 -16.13 -35.75 18.81
C LYS A 135 -17.08 -35.03 19.77
N LEU A 136 -16.62 -34.84 21.01
CA LEU A 136 -17.40 -34.26 22.10
C LEU A 136 -17.96 -32.89 21.71
N GLY A 137 -17.17 -32.05 21.02
CA GLY A 137 -17.61 -30.72 20.57
C GLY A 137 -18.81 -30.76 19.63
N THR A 138 -18.78 -31.64 18.64
CA THR A 138 -19.91 -31.82 17.71
C THR A 138 -21.14 -32.33 18.45
N HIS A 139 -20.95 -33.24 19.41
CA HIS A 139 -22.04 -33.75 20.23
C HIS A 139 -22.65 -32.65 21.11
N CYS A 140 -21.83 -31.83 21.78
CA CYS A 140 -22.31 -30.68 22.56
C CYS A 140 -23.14 -29.71 21.70
N GLN A 141 -22.74 -29.46 20.45
CA GLN A 141 -23.52 -28.62 19.54
C GLN A 141 -24.89 -29.22 19.21
N LEU A 142 -24.98 -30.55 19.05
CA LEU A 142 -26.25 -31.24 18.88
C LEU A 142 -27.13 -31.10 20.13
N LEU A 143 -26.56 -31.28 21.32
CA LEU A 143 -27.28 -31.13 22.59
C LEU A 143 -27.87 -29.72 22.74
N ARG A 144 -27.09 -28.68 22.42
CA ARG A 144 -27.56 -27.29 22.43
C ARG A 144 -28.78 -27.08 21.52
N ARG A 145 -28.75 -27.64 20.31
CA ARG A 145 -29.84 -27.55 19.33
C ARG A 145 -31.08 -28.36 19.73
N GLU A 146 -30.89 -29.49 20.41
CA GLU A 146 -31.96 -30.45 20.72
C GLU A 146 -32.63 -30.19 22.07
N LYS A 147 -32.08 -29.29 22.90
CA LYS A 147 -32.62 -28.91 24.23
C LYS A 147 -34.13 -28.67 24.21
N SER A 148 -34.63 -27.88 23.25
CA SER A 148 -36.05 -27.52 23.14
C SER A 148 -36.88 -28.45 22.27
N ARG A 149 -36.27 -29.43 21.60
CA ARG A 149 -36.93 -30.27 20.58
C ARG A 149 -37.15 -31.70 21.04
N SER A 150 -36.11 -32.34 21.57
CA SER A 150 -36.07 -33.80 21.73
C SER A 150 -35.24 -34.31 22.90
N LEU A 151 -34.56 -33.44 23.64
CA LEU A 151 -33.74 -33.88 24.77
C LEU A 151 -34.61 -34.28 25.98
N PRO A 152 -34.44 -35.47 26.57
CA PRO A 152 -35.15 -35.86 27.78
C PRO A 152 -34.89 -34.90 28.95
N PRO A 153 -35.91 -34.53 29.76
CA PRO A 153 -35.73 -33.62 30.90
C PRO A 153 -34.67 -34.09 31.91
N ALA A 154 -34.54 -35.40 32.12
CA ALA A 154 -33.52 -35.97 33.00
C ALA A 154 -32.09 -35.69 32.48
N GLN A 155 -31.88 -35.74 31.17
CA GLN A 155 -30.57 -35.42 30.56
C GLN A 155 -30.28 -33.92 30.64
N VAL A 156 -31.29 -33.07 30.46
CA VAL A 156 -31.17 -31.62 30.68
C VAL A 156 -30.75 -31.33 32.12
N ALA A 157 -31.42 -31.94 33.11
CA ALA A 157 -31.07 -31.78 34.52
C ALA A 157 -29.65 -32.27 34.86
N GLN A 158 -29.20 -33.38 34.26
CA GLN A 158 -27.82 -33.86 34.42
C GLN A 158 -26.80 -32.87 33.84
N LEU A 159 -27.07 -32.29 32.67
CA LEU A 159 -26.23 -31.27 32.07
C LEU A 159 -26.23 -29.97 32.87
N ASP A 160 -27.38 -29.53 33.36
CA ASP A 160 -27.52 -28.35 34.22
C ASP A 160 -26.73 -28.54 35.52
N ALA A 161 -26.80 -29.71 36.16
CA ALA A 161 -26.01 -30.05 37.34
C ALA A 161 -24.49 -30.04 37.06
N LEU A 162 -24.08 -30.36 35.83
CA LEU A 162 -22.69 -30.24 35.39
C LEU A 162 -22.28 -28.80 35.05
N GLY A 163 -23.22 -27.86 35.01
CA GLY A 163 -23.00 -26.47 34.60
C GLY A 163 -22.88 -26.29 33.09
N PHE A 164 -23.50 -27.17 32.29
CA PHE A 164 -23.36 -27.20 30.84
C PHE A 164 -23.72 -25.87 30.17
N VAL A 165 -22.86 -25.43 29.26
CA VAL A 165 -23.04 -24.17 28.51
C VAL A 165 -23.98 -24.40 27.33
N TRP A 166 -25.23 -24.00 27.52
CA TRP A 166 -26.29 -24.11 26.50
C TRP A 166 -26.21 -23.06 25.39
N SER A 167 -25.75 -21.85 25.72
CA SER A 167 -25.60 -20.74 24.77
C SER A 167 -24.18 -20.22 24.78
N GLU A 168 -23.51 -20.33 23.64
CA GLU A 168 -22.17 -19.77 23.43
C GLU A 168 -22.19 -18.24 23.57
N ALA A 169 -23.24 -17.59 23.07
CA ALA A 169 -23.39 -16.15 23.15
C ALA A 169 -23.53 -15.69 24.62
N GLU A 170 -24.36 -16.36 25.41
CA GLU A 170 -24.52 -16.04 26.84
C GLU A 170 -23.25 -16.29 27.63
N TRP A 171 -22.56 -17.41 27.37
CA TRP A 171 -21.31 -17.71 28.07
C TRP A 171 -20.21 -16.71 27.72
N LYS A 172 -20.05 -16.36 26.43
CA LYS A 172 -19.10 -15.31 26.04
C LYS A 172 -19.44 -13.96 26.66
N ARG A 173 -20.74 -13.64 26.75
CA ARG A 173 -21.20 -12.41 27.42
C ARG A 173 -20.82 -12.40 28.90
N ALA A 174 -21.06 -13.51 29.61
CA ALA A 174 -20.73 -13.62 31.03
C ALA A 174 -19.21 -13.61 31.31
N GLU A 175 -18.42 -14.37 30.53
CA GLU A 175 -17.00 -14.55 30.81
C GLU A 175 -16.10 -13.44 30.26
N PHE A 176 -16.45 -12.84 29.11
CA PHE A 176 -15.58 -11.87 28.43
C PHE A 176 -16.17 -10.46 28.42
N VAL A 177 -17.44 -10.32 28.04
CA VAL A 177 -18.06 -9.01 27.77
C VAL A 177 -18.37 -8.27 29.06
N LEU A 178 -19.10 -8.90 29.99
CA LEU A 178 -19.51 -8.24 31.24
C LEU A 178 -18.31 -7.77 32.09
N PRO A 179 -17.26 -8.59 32.34
CA PRO A 179 -16.08 -8.13 33.07
C PRO A 179 -15.34 -7.00 32.35
N ALA A 180 -15.26 -7.05 31.02
CA ALA A 180 -14.64 -6.00 30.25
C ALA A 180 -15.46 -4.70 30.26
N LEU A 181 -16.79 -4.78 30.26
CA LEU A 181 -17.67 -3.60 30.39
C LEU A 181 -17.55 -2.95 31.76
N VAL A 182 -17.41 -3.73 32.84
CA VAL A 182 -17.11 -3.20 34.17
C VAL A 182 -15.81 -2.41 34.14
N ALA A 183 -14.73 -3.03 33.64
CA ALA A 183 -13.43 -2.36 33.52
C ALA A 183 -13.47 -1.12 32.60
N PHE A 184 -14.22 -1.20 31.50
CA PHE A 184 -14.41 -0.08 30.57
C PHE A 184 -15.12 1.09 31.26
N ARG A 185 -16.19 0.81 32.02
CA ARG A 185 -16.90 1.82 32.81
C ARG A 185 -16.02 2.42 33.89
N ASP A 186 -15.20 1.62 34.56
CA ASP A 186 -14.30 2.12 35.60
C ASP A 186 -13.21 3.02 35.01
N ALA A 187 -12.70 2.69 33.82
CA ALA A 187 -11.68 3.48 33.12
C ALA A 187 -12.24 4.77 32.49
N PHE A 188 -13.43 4.72 31.88
CA PHE A 188 -13.96 5.79 31.04
C PHE A 188 -15.26 6.42 31.55
N GLY A 189 -15.85 5.90 32.62
CA GLY A 189 -17.08 6.44 33.23
C GLY A 189 -18.39 6.08 32.51
N HIS A 190 -18.36 5.39 31.37
CA HIS A 190 -19.54 5.00 30.59
C HIS A 190 -19.35 3.62 29.93
N CYS A 191 -20.40 3.07 29.30
CA CYS A 191 -20.36 1.78 28.57
C CYS A 191 -20.61 1.90 27.06
N ALA A 192 -20.63 3.11 26.48
CA ALA A 192 -20.64 3.32 25.03
C ALA A 192 -19.29 2.90 24.40
N VAL A 193 -19.08 1.59 24.25
CA VAL A 193 -17.84 1.01 23.71
C VAL A 193 -17.83 1.17 22.18
N PRO A 194 -16.79 1.78 21.58
CA PRO A 194 -16.67 1.85 20.12
C PRO A 194 -16.61 0.46 19.50
N GLU A 195 -17.20 0.25 18.32
CA GLU A 195 -17.25 -1.08 17.68
C GLU A 195 -15.85 -1.67 17.43
N ARG A 196 -14.89 -0.81 17.09
CA ARG A 196 -13.48 -1.17 16.85
C ARG A 196 -12.67 -1.49 18.12
N PHE A 197 -13.25 -1.30 19.31
CA PHE A 197 -12.56 -1.54 20.56
C PHE A 197 -12.28 -3.04 20.78
N VAL A 198 -11.00 -3.36 20.90
CA VAL A 198 -10.48 -4.66 21.29
C VAL A 198 -9.73 -4.49 22.60
N VAL A 199 -10.00 -5.37 23.56
CA VAL A 199 -9.37 -5.29 24.88
C VAL A 199 -7.84 -5.43 24.73
N PRO A 200 -7.05 -4.45 25.17
CA PRO A 200 -5.60 -4.52 25.10
C PRO A 200 -5.06 -5.74 25.86
N ALA A 201 -4.17 -6.51 25.22
CA ALA A 201 -3.52 -7.64 25.85
C ALA A 201 -2.37 -7.16 26.76
N GLY A 202 -2.25 -7.73 27.96
CA GLY A 202 -1.18 -7.40 28.91
C GLY A 202 -1.43 -6.16 29.77
N ASP A 203 -2.54 -5.46 29.58
CA ASP A 203 -2.92 -4.31 30.40
C ASP A 203 -3.74 -4.76 31.62
N ALA A 204 -3.21 -4.48 32.80
CA ALA A 204 -3.77 -4.91 34.09
C ALA A 204 -5.11 -4.26 34.44
N ARG A 205 -5.50 -3.17 33.77
CA ARG A 205 -6.83 -2.55 33.92
C ARG A 205 -7.94 -3.44 33.35
N TRP A 206 -7.57 -4.36 32.46
CA TRP A 206 -8.52 -5.25 31.79
C TRP A 206 -8.46 -6.67 32.35
N PRO A 207 -9.59 -7.37 32.47
CA PRO A 207 -9.61 -8.77 32.88
C PRO A 207 -8.78 -9.64 31.91
N PRO A 208 -7.84 -10.47 32.41
CA PRO A 208 -6.97 -11.28 31.54
C PRO A 208 -7.72 -12.21 30.58
N LYS A 209 -8.90 -12.70 31.00
CA LYS A 209 -9.76 -13.52 30.15
C LYS A 209 -10.27 -12.75 28.93
N SER A 210 -10.47 -11.45 29.06
CA SER A 210 -11.03 -10.59 28.01
C SER A 210 -9.96 -10.04 27.07
N TRP A 211 -8.66 -10.19 27.35
CA TRP A 211 -7.58 -9.70 26.50
C TRP A 211 -7.68 -10.21 25.06
N GLY A 212 -7.57 -9.30 24.09
CA GLY A 212 -7.72 -9.58 22.67
C GLY A 212 -9.15 -9.85 22.21
N PHE A 213 -10.14 -9.83 23.12
CA PHE A 213 -11.54 -10.02 22.75
C PHE A 213 -12.12 -8.73 22.15
N PRO A 214 -12.82 -8.80 20.99
CA PRO A 214 -13.44 -7.65 20.35
C PRO A 214 -14.77 -7.30 21.07
N VAL A 215 -14.65 -6.70 22.26
CA VAL A 215 -15.80 -6.33 23.10
C VAL A 215 -16.70 -5.32 22.38
N GLY A 216 -16.14 -4.36 21.64
CA GLY A 216 -16.91 -3.38 20.88
C GLY A 216 -17.92 -4.02 19.94
N ARG A 217 -17.45 -4.89 19.04
CA ARG A 217 -18.31 -5.66 18.13
C ARG A 217 -19.31 -6.54 18.89
N ALA A 218 -18.90 -7.17 19.97
CA ALA A 218 -19.79 -8.03 20.75
C ALA A 218 -20.94 -7.24 21.41
N VAL A 219 -20.68 -6.00 21.85
CA VAL A 219 -21.68 -5.10 22.43
C VAL A 219 -22.61 -4.54 21.35
N ALA A 220 -22.07 -4.15 20.19
CA ALA A 220 -22.85 -3.65 19.06
C ALA A 220 -23.86 -4.69 18.51
N GLN A 221 -23.58 -5.98 18.69
CA GLN A 221 -24.44 -7.09 18.26
C GLN A 221 -25.44 -7.56 19.35
N ILE A 222 -25.51 -6.87 20.50
CA ILE A 222 -26.47 -7.24 21.55
C ILE A 222 -27.88 -6.85 21.12
N ASP A 223 -28.70 -7.84 20.81
CA ASP A 223 -30.14 -7.69 20.74
C ASP A 223 -30.74 -7.80 22.15
N ARG A 224 -31.47 -6.76 22.58
CA ARG A 224 -32.11 -6.71 23.90
C ARG A 224 -33.15 -7.82 24.07
N ASP A 225 -33.84 -8.20 23.00
CA ASP A 225 -34.95 -9.16 23.04
C ASP A 225 -34.44 -10.61 23.14
N GLU A 226 -33.18 -10.86 22.78
CA GLU A 226 -32.53 -12.18 22.89
C GLU A 226 -31.77 -12.38 24.21
N LEU A 227 -31.77 -11.38 25.11
CA LEU A 227 -31.10 -11.47 26.40
C LEU A 227 -31.91 -12.26 27.42
N SER A 228 -31.22 -13.12 28.18
CA SER A 228 -31.80 -13.62 29.43
C SER A 228 -31.91 -12.52 30.47
N ALA A 229 -32.93 -12.63 31.33
CA ALA A 229 -33.25 -11.62 32.34
C ALA A 229 -32.06 -11.25 33.26
N GLY A 230 -31.17 -12.19 33.56
CA GLY A 230 -29.96 -11.93 34.34
C GLY A 230 -28.97 -11.02 33.61
N HIS A 231 -28.69 -11.31 32.34
CA HIS A 231 -27.79 -10.49 31.52
C HIS A 231 -28.38 -9.12 31.22
N GLN A 232 -29.69 -9.06 30.95
CA GLN A 232 -30.37 -7.78 30.74
C GLN A 232 -30.20 -6.86 31.96
N ARG A 233 -30.47 -7.36 33.17
CA ARG A 233 -30.27 -6.59 34.42
C ARG A 233 -28.82 -6.17 34.62
N ALA A 234 -27.85 -7.03 34.29
CA ALA A 234 -26.43 -6.70 34.41
C ALA A 234 -26.03 -5.56 33.46
N LEU A 235 -26.48 -5.62 32.20
CA LEU A 235 -26.19 -4.58 31.19
C LEU A 235 -26.92 -3.26 31.50
N GLU A 236 -28.16 -3.32 32.00
CA GLU A 236 -28.91 -2.16 32.47
C GLU A 236 -28.21 -1.51 33.68
N ALA A 237 -27.73 -2.30 34.65
CA ALA A 237 -27.00 -1.79 35.81
C ALA A 237 -25.66 -1.14 35.43
N LEU A 238 -25.04 -1.59 34.34
CA LEU A 238 -23.82 -0.99 33.79
C LEU A 238 -24.10 0.26 32.95
N GLY A 239 -25.36 0.59 32.67
CA GLY A 239 -25.73 1.72 31.83
C GLY A 239 -25.36 1.54 30.35
N VAL A 240 -25.28 0.29 29.86
CA VAL A 240 -24.94 -0.01 28.46
C VAL A 240 -25.95 0.59 27.49
N PHE A 241 -27.22 0.67 27.91
CA PHE A 241 -28.31 1.24 27.12
C PHE A 241 -28.57 2.73 27.42
N ASP A 242 -27.76 3.36 28.29
CA ASP A 242 -27.90 4.77 28.62
C ASP A 242 -27.04 5.61 27.67
N ALA A 243 -27.68 6.13 26.62
CA ALA A 243 -27.06 6.97 25.61
C ALA A 243 -26.57 8.32 26.15
N GLN A 244 -26.95 8.73 27.37
CA GLN A 244 -26.54 10.02 27.95
C GLN A 244 -25.26 9.94 28.78
N LEU A 245 -24.81 8.75 29.20
CA LEU A 245 -23.60 8.61 30.01
C LEU A 245 -22.33 9.04 29.29
N ALA A 246 -22.14 8.66 28.02
CA ALA A 246 -20.95 9.07 27.28
C ALA A 246 -20.93 10.59 26.99
N PRO A 247 -22.03 11.22 26.52
CA PRO A 247 -22.11 12.67 26.40
C PRO A 247 -21.90 13.42 27.72
N SER A 248 -22.43 12.92 28.85
CA SER A 248 -22.25 13.58 30.16
C SER A 248 -20.80 13.50 30.62
N VAL A 249 -20.16 12.32 30.55
CA VAL A 249 -18.73 12.17 30.88
C VAL A 249 -17.86 13.06 30.00
N TRP A 250 -18.15 13.13 28.70
CA TRP A 250 -17.43 13.99 27.78
C TRP A 250 -17.51 15.47 28.22
N ARG A 251 -18.72 15.96 28.47
CA ARG A 251 -18.99 17.36 28.81
C ARG A 251 -18.45 17.75 30.19
N GLU A 252 -18.59 16.87 31.18
CA GLU A 252 -18.31 17.17 32.58
C GLU A 252 -16.87 16.85 32.99
N ARG A 253 -16.23 15.87 32.33
CA ARG A 253 -14.90 15.39 32.72
C ARG A 253 -13.87 15.53 31.61
N VAL A 254 -14.12 14.96 30.43
CA VAL A 254 -13.07 14.83 29.40
C VAL A 254 -12.72 16.18 28.77
N LEU A 255 -13.70 16.92 28.24
CA LEU A 255 -13.45 18.20 27.60
C LEU A 255 -12.84 19.24 28.57
N PRO A 256 -13.37 19.41 29.80
CA PRO A 256 -12.75 20.31 30.78
C PRO A 256 -11.31 19.91 31.16
N ALA A 257 -11.01 18.60 31.22
CA ALA A 257 -9.66 18.12 31.49
C ALA A 257 -8.70 18.44 30.33
N LEU A 258 -9.14 18.29 29.07
CA LEU A 258 -8.35 18.63 27.90
C LEU A 258 -8.04 20.14 27.82
N GLU A 259 -9.01 20.98 28.18
CA GLU A 259 -8.82 22.44 28.28
C GLU A 259 -7.86 22.82 29.40
N ALA A 260 -8.01 22.21 30.57
CA ALA A 260 -7.13 22.43 31.72
C ALA A 260 -5.69 21.98 31.40
N PHE A 261 -5.51 20.84 30.72
CA PHE A 261 -4.19 20.34 30.34
C PHE A 261 -3.42 21.36 29.50
N VAL A 262 -4.04 21.87 28.43
CA VAL A 262 -3.39 22.87 27.55
C VAL A 262 -3.11 24.16 28.32
N ARG A 263 -4.01 24.58 29.21
CA ARG A 263 -3.78 25.78 30.05
C ARG A 263 -2.61 25.61 31.02
N VAL A 264 -2.44 24.43 31.61
CA VAL A 264 -1.40 24.15 32.62
C VAL A 264 -0.04 23.85 31.96
N HIS A 265 -0.03 23.08 30.88
CA HIS A 265 1.19 22.57 30.24
C HIS A 265 1.60 23.37 28.98
N GLY A 266 0.70 24.13 28.37
CA GLY A 266 0.96 24.95 27.19
C GLY A 266 0.99 24.19 25.86
N HIS A 267 0.73 22.88 25.86
CA HIS A 267 0.70 22.02 24.66
C HIS A 267 -0.42 20.97 24.77
N ALA A 268 -0.74 20.31 23.64
CA ALA A 268 -1.78 19.29 23.54
C ALA A 268 -1.26 17.83 23.59
N ASP A 269 0.06 17.65 23.74
CA ASP A 269 0.69 16.32 23.81
C ASP A 269 0.53 15.68 25.20
N VAL A 270 -0.56 14.94 25.38
CA VAL A 270 -0.85 14.21 26.62
C VAL A 270 -0.15 12.84 26.59
N LEU A 271 0.75 12.60 27.54
CA LEU A 271 1.40 11.29 27.71
C LEU A 271 0.38 10.23 28.16
N VAL A 272 0.49 8.99 27.66
CA VAL A 272 -0.45 7.88 27.93
C VAL A 272 -0.67 7.63 29.44
N GLY A 273 0.38 7.79 30.26
CA GLY A 273 0.32 7.59 31.70
C GLY A 273 -0.15 8.80 32.50
N PHE A 274 -0.53 9.91 31.86
CA PHE A 274 -0.93 11.13 32.57
C PHE A 274 -2.29 10.93 33.26
N VAL A 275 -2.33 11.20 34.56
CA VAL A 275 -3.53 11.21 35.40
C VAL A 275 -3.72 12.61 35.93
N VAL A 276 -4.94 13.14 35.84
CA VAL A 276 -5.27 14.47 36.38
C VAL A 276 -5.02 14.48 37.89
N PRO A 277 -4.19 15.41 38.40
CA PRO A 277 -3.91 15.53 39.83
C PRO A 277 -5.19 15.70 40.65
N THR A 278 -5.24 15.05 41.81
CA THR A 278 -6.29 15.27 42.82
C THR A 278 -5.94 16.49 43.68
N ASP A 279 -6.96 17.23 44.12
CA ASP A 279 -6.83 18.39 45.00
C ASP A 279 -6.00 19.57 44.44
N ASP A 280 -5.83 19.64 43.12
CA ASP A 280 -5.17 20.76 42.45
C ASP A 280 -6.22 21.72 41.89
N ALA A 281 -6.25 22.95 42.40
CA ALA A 281 -7.15 24.01 41.97
C ALA A 281 -6.92 24.44 40.51
N ALA A 282 -5.78 24.07 39.91
CA ALA A 282 -5.55 24.24 38.49
C ALA A 282 -6.40 23.27 37.64
N TRP A 283 -7.09 22.30 38.22
CA TRP A 283 -7.94 21.34 37.50
C TRP A 283 -9.38 21.40 38.03
N PRO A 284 -10.40 21.34 37.17
CA PRO A 284 -11.79 21.26 37.65
C PRO A 284 -12.00 19.98 38.47
N GLU A 285 -12.66 20.09 39.63
CA GLU A 285 -12.87 18.97 40.56
C GLU A 285 -13.45 17.69 39.90
N PRO A 286 -14.43 17.77 38.97
CA PRO A 286 -14.94 16.56 38.29
C PRO A 286 -13.88 15.81 37.46
N THR A 287 -12.78 16.46 37.11
CA THR A 287 -11.71 15.88 36.29
C THR A 287 -10.65 15.16 37.12
N TRP A 288 -10.61 15.37 38.43
CA TRP A 288 -9.60 14.80 39.31
C TRP A 288 -9.56 13.27 39.23
N GLY A 289 -8.35 12.71 39.19
CA GLY A 289 -8.12 11.27 39.06
C GLY A 289 -8.48 10.66 37.70
N LEU A 290 -8.89 11.47 36.71
CA LEU A 290 -9.12 10.99 35.35
C LEU A 290 -7.77 10.57 34.72
N GLU A 291 -7.70 9.34 34.20
CA GLU A 291 -6.56 8.85 33.41
C GLU A 291 -6.55 9.50 32.00
N LEU A 292 -6.44 10.82 31.94
CA LEU A 292 -6.61 11.61 30.72
C LEU A 292 -5.69 11.14 29.58
N GLY A 293 -4.46 10.72 29.89
CA GLY A 293 -3.55 10.14 28.90
C GLY A 293 -4.10 8.90 28.22
N HIS A 294 -4.69 7.99 28.98
CA HIS A 294 -5.30 6.78 28.46
C HIS A 294 -6.60 7.08 27.69
N VAL A 295 -7.37 8.09 28.13
CA VAL A 295 -8.54 8.56 27.39
C VAL A 295 -8.13 9.10 26.02
N VAL A 296 -7.12 9.98 25.96
CA VAL A 296 -6.62 10.54 24.70
C VAL A 296 -6.07 9.45 23.77
N GLU A 297 -5.33 8.49 24.31
CA GLU A 297 -4.87 7.33 23.53
C GLU A 297 -6.05 6.51 22.98
N SER A 298 -7.08 6.29 23.80
CA SER A 298 -8.27 5.52 23.40
C SER A 298 -9.13 6.25 22.37
N ILE A 299 -9.20 7.58 22.42
CA ILE A 299 -9.82 8.41 21.37
C ILE A 299 -9.08 8.17 20.03
N ASN A 300 -7.74 8.21 20.06
CA ASN A 300 -6.91 8.04 18.87
C ASN A 300 -6.94 6.61 18.31
N ALA A 301 -6.80 5.59 19.16
CA ALA A 301 -6.69 4.19 18.75
C ALA A 301 -8.06 3.56 18.43
N PHE A 302 -9.09 3.90 19.22
CA PHE A 302 -10.38 3.18 19.19
C PHE A 302 -11.59 4.05 18.94
N GLY A 303 -11.45 5.38 18.78
CA GLY A 303 -12.61 6.25 18.51
C GLY A 303 -13.51 6.43 19.71
N LEU A 304 -12.95 6.41 20.91
CA LEU A 304 -13.70 6.78 22.10
C LEU A 304 -14.30 8.19 21.90
N PHE A 305 -15.57 8.37 22.28
CA PHE A 305 -16.32 9.62 22.12
C PHE A 305 -16.50 10.15 20.68
N GLU A 306 -16.34 9.31 19.64
CA GLU A 306 -16.45 9.72 18.23
C GLU A 306 -17.71 10.56 17.92
N ASP A 307 -18.86 10.24 18.52
CA ASP A 307 -20.11 10.98 18.35
C ASP A 307 -20.07 12.42 18.93
N MET A 308 -19.21 12.67 19.92
CA MET A 308 -19.08 13.96 20.59
C MET A 308 -18.05 14.87 19.94
N LEU A 309 -17.05 14.27 19.27
CA LEU A 309 -15.93 14.98 18.68
C LEU A 309 -16.36 16.09 17.69
N PRO A 310 -17.30 15.86 16.73
CA PRO A 310 -17.70 16.88 15.76
C PRO A 310 -18.21 18.18 16.39
N GLN A 311 -18.94 18.07 17.51
CA GLN A 311 -19.54 19.23 18.20
C GLN A 311 -18.48 20.15 18.83
N HIS A 312 -17.28 19.62 19.10
CA HIS A 312 -16.19 20.34 19.75
C HIS A 312 -14.95 20.48 18.85
N LYS A 313 -15.07 20.17 17.56
CA LYS A 313 -13.97 20.16 16.59
C LYS A 313 -13.22 21.48 16.53
N LEU A 314 -13.91 22.62 16.38
CA LEU A 314 -13.27 23.94 16.35
C LEU A 314 -12.52 24.23 17.65
N ARG A 315 -13.15 23.93 18.79
CA ARG A 315 -12.56 24.16 20.11
C ARG A 315 -11.30 23.34 20.34
N LEU A 316 -11.32 22.05 19.98
CA LEU A 316 -10.16 21.18 20.08
C LEU A 316 -9.03 21.61 19.13
N LYS A 317 -9.36 22.15 17.95
CA LYS A 317 -8.39 22.73 17.01
C LYS A 317 -7.69 23.95 17.60
N GLU A 318 -8.45 24.87 18.23
CA GLU A 318 -7.89 26.04 18.91
C GLU A 318 -6.94 25.67 20.06
N LEU A 319 -7.26 24.57 20.76
CA LEU A 319 -6.43 24.03 21.84
C LEU A 319 -5.17 23.30 21.34
N GLY A 320 -5.04 23.07 20.03
CA GLY A 320 -3.87 22.43 19.42
C GLY A 320 -3.93 20.90 19.36
N TYR A 321 -5.08 20.27 19.63
CA TYR A 321 -5.23 18.82 19.46
C TYR A 321 -5.28 18.47 17.96
N SER A 322 -4.54 17.44 17.56
CA SER A 322 -4.41 16.97 16.18
C SER A 322 -4.80 15.49 16.04
N TRP A 323 -6.02 15.16 16.45
CA TRP A 323 -6.50 13.78 16.38
C TRP A 323 -6.95 13.40 14.96
N GLU A 324 -6.49 12.25 14.48
CA GLU A 324 -6.80 11.77 13.13
C GLU A 324 -8.29 11.59 12.90
N ALA A 325 -9.02 11.14 13.93
CA ALA A 325 -10.47 10.97 13.92
C ALA A 325 -11.24 12.29 13.70
N LEU A 326 -10.61 13.45 13.91
CA LEU A 326 -11.24 14.78 13.80
C LEU A 326 -10.72 15.64 12.66
N PHE A 327 -9.42 15.55 12.39
CA PHE A 327 -8.70 16.44 11.49
C PHE A 327 -8.01 15.68 10.36
N GLY A 328 -8.37 14.41 10.18
CA GLY A 328 -7.78 13.51 9.21
C GLY A 328 -6.38 13.03 9.60
N ARG A 329 -5.96 11.94 8.96
CA ARG A 329 -4.66 11.27 9.12
C ARG A 329 -3.43 12.15 8.84
N TRP A 330 -3.63 13.37 8.32
CA TRP A 330 -2.58 14.31 7.94
C TRP A 330 -2.27 15.36 8.99
N SER A 331 -3.15 15.53 9.97
CA SER A 331 -3.03 16.55 11.03
C SER A 331 -1.81 16.37 11.93
N LYS A 332 -1.38 15.13 12.21
CA LYS A 332 -0.25 14.84 13.12
C LYS A 332 1.12 15.02 12.50
N LEU A 333 1.28 14.60 11.24
CA LEU A 333 2.61 14.48 10.61
C LEU A 333 2.73 15.32 9.34
N LEU A 334 1.76 15.22 8.43
CA LEU A 334 1.84 15.91 7.13
C LEU A 334 1.76 17.43 7.31
N LEU A 335 0.74 17.93 8.00
CA LEU A 335 0.55 19.38 8.16
C LEU A 335 1.69 20.06 8.94
N PRO A 336 2.14 19.55 10.10
CA PRO A 336 3.25 20.17 10.82
C PRO A 336 4.55 20.14 10.02
N ALA A 337 4.85 19.03 9.35
CA ALA A 337 6.03 18.93 8.49
C ALA A 337 5.93 19.84 7.26
N LEU A 338 4.76 19.93 6.61
CA LEU A 338 4.54 20.79 5.45
C LEU A 338 4.62 22.27 5.82
N LYS A 339 4.02 22.67 6.95
CA LYS A 339 4.13 24.03 7.50
C LYS A 339 5.58 24.38 7.77
N ARG A 340 6.34 23.46 8.37
CA ARG A 340 7.76 23.71 8.64
C ARG A 340 8.58 23.81 7.36
N PHE A 341 8.28 22.96 6.37
CA PHE A 341 8.88 23.07 5.03
C PHE A 341 8.57 24.44 4.40
N TYR A 342 7.33 24.92 4.51
CA TYR A 342 6.92 26.24 4.03
C TYR A 342 7.67 27.38 4.73
N GLU A 343 7.85 27.31 6.05
CA GLU A 343 8.62 28.32 6.80
C GLU A 343 10.11 28.37 6.36
N LEU A 344 10.70 27.22 6.05
CA LEU A 344 12.11 27.11 5.65
C LEU A 344 12.35 27.48 4.17
N HIS A 345 11.42 27.12 3.28
CA HIS A 345 11.61 27.22 1.82
C HIS A 345 10.70 28.27 1.16
N GLY A 346 9.71 28.81 1.89
CA GLY A 346 8.75 29.79 1.41
C GLY A 346 7.72 29.25 0.41
N HIS A 347 7.65 27.92 0.21
CA HIS A 347 6.70 27.27 -0.70
C HIS A 347 6.38 25.84 -0.26
N CYS A 348 5.32 25.26 -0.83
CA CYS A 348 4.90 23.89 -0.54
C CYS A 348 5.30 22.85 -1.62
N ASP A 349 6.13 23.21 -2.59
CA ASP A 349 6.66 22.28 -3.60
C ASP A 349 7.72 21.34 -3.04
N VAL A 350 7.26 20.32 -2.31
CA VAL A 350 8.14 19.31 -1.72
C VAL A 350 8.59 18.29 -2.79
N PRO A 351 9.91 18.05 -2.97
CA PRO A 351 10.40 17.00 -3.87
C PRO A 351 9.87 15.62 -3.47
N GLN A 352 9.52 14.76 -4.43
CA GLN A 352 8.91 13.45 -4.15
C GLN A 352 9.75 12.58 -3.20
N MET A 353 11.08 12.63 -3.33
CA MET A 353 12.03 11.86 -2.52
C MET A 353 12.42 12.55 -1.21
N PHE A 354 11.86 13.73 -0.91
CA PHE A 354 12.20 14.47 0.29
C PHE A 354 11.72 13.73 1.55
N GLN A 355 12.66 13.52 2.46
CA GLN A 355 12.45 12.96 3.78
C GLN A 355 12.93 13.99 4.80
N VAL A 356 12.14 14.19 5.85
CA VAL A 356 12.51 15.09 6.95
C VAL A 356 13.81 14.59 7.57
N PRO A 357 14.86 15.43 7.64
CA PRO A 357 16.13 15.06 8.24
C PRO A 357 15.94 14.57 9.69
N ALA A 358 16.61 13.48 10.04
CA ALA A 358 16.64 13.00 11.42
C ALA A 358 17.61 13.86 12.25
N ASN A 359 17.23 14.16 13.50
CA ASN A 359 18.02 14.94 14.46
C ASN A 359 18.30 16.40 14.06
N ASP A 360 17.52 16.96 13.14
CA ASP A 360 17.62 18.38 12.81
C ASP A 360 16.67 19.18 13.73
N PRO A 361 17.19 20.07 14.60
CA PRO A 361 16.37 20.88 15.49
C PRO A 361 15.47 21.88 14.74
N ALA A 362 15.71 22.10 13.45
CA ALA A 362 14.80 22.83 12.60
C ALA A 362 13.50 22.07 12.31
N TRP A 363 13.36 20.79 12.68
CA TRP A 363 12.16 20.00 12.45
C TRP A 363 11.61 19.44 13.77
N LEU A 364 10.29 19.23 13.83
CA LEU A 364 9.65 18.59 14.98
C LEU A 364 10.15 17.15 15.10
N GLU A 365 10.50 16.71 16.31
CA GLU A 365 11.02 15.35 16.57
C GLU A 365 10.05 14.27 16.08
N SER A 366 8.74 14.50 16.25
CA SER A 366 7.68 13.61 15.74
C SER A 366 7.66 13.46 14.22
N THR A 367 8.28 14.38 13.48
CA THR A 367 8.34 14.37 12.01
C THR A 367 9.65 13.84 11.46
N TRP A 368 10.65 13.53 12.29
CA TRP A 368 11.95 13.04 11.83
C TRP A 368 11.84 11.73 11.04
N GLY A 369 12.51 11.66 9.89
CA GLY A 369 12.42 10.52 8.99
C GLY A 369 11.08 10.39 8.27
N TYR A 370 10.15 11.32 8.45
CA TYR A 370 8.87 11.31 7.73
C TYR A 370 9.10 11.58 6.24
N ARG A 371 8.56 10.72 5.36
CA ARG A 371 8.65 10.86 3.90
C ARG A 371 7.65 11.90 3.38
N LEU A 372 7.86 13.16 3.77
CA LEU A 372 6.97 14.28 3.46
C LEU A 372 6.74 14.41 1.95
N GLY A 373 7.76 14.24 1.12
CA GLY A 373 7.65 14.30 -0.34
C GLY A 373 6.65 13.30 -0.93
N LYS A 374 6.74 12.03 -0.50
CA LYS A 374 5.82 10.97 -0.93
C LYS A 374 4.38 11.30 -0.54
N GLN A 375 4.18 11.84 0.66
CA GLN A 375 2.86 12.14 1.20
C GLN A 375 2.24 13.36 0.50
N VAL A 376 3.01 14.40 0.21
CA VAL A 376 2.58 15.53 -0.63
C VAL A 376 2.20 15.06 -2.04
N SER A 377 2.95 14.13 -2.64
CA SER A 377 2.56 13.56 -3.94
C SER A 377 1.27 12.71 -3.87
N LEU A 378 0.99 12.06 -2.74
CA LEU A 378 -0.29 11.35 -2.52
C LEU A 378 -1.44 12.34 -2.31
N LEU A 379 -1.22 13.39 -1.53
CA LEU A 379 -2.17 14.49 -1.32
C LEU A 379 -2.58 15.12 -2.66
N ARG A 380 -1.62 15.41 -3.54
CA ARG A 380 -1.88 15.96 -4.88
C ARG A 380 -2.66 15.01 -5.78
N ARG A 381 -2.35 13.71 -5.74
CA ARG A 381 -3.09 12.68 -6.49
C ARG A 381 -4.54 12.52 -6.03
N GLY A 382 -4.79 12.67 -4.72
CA GLY A 382 -6.15 12.66 -4.17
C GLY A 382 -6.98 13.87 -4.61
N GLY A 383 -6.32 14.98 -5.00
CA GLY A 383 -6.98 16.18 -5.48
C GLY A 383 -7.66 16.99 -4.37
N ARG A 384 -8.16 18.18 -4.71
CA ARG A 384 -8.73 19.13 -3.75
C ARG A 384 -10.02 18.64 -3.06
N TYR A 385 -10.74 17.71 -3.71
CA TYR A 385 -12.08 17.26 -3.28
C TYR A 385 -12.08 15.94 -2.49
N ALA A 386 -10.92 15.35 -2.19
CA ALA A 386 -10.89 14.14 -1.36
C ALA A 386 -11.36 14.44 0.06
N LEU A 387 -12.13 13.52 0.67
CA LEU A 387 -12.74 13.69 1.99
C LEU A 387 -11.71 14.04 3.08
N ASP A 388 -10.53 13.41 3.05
CA ASP A 388 -9.43 13.68 3.98
C ASP A 388 -8.80 15.07 3.81
N VAL A 389 -8.99 15.71 2.64
CA VAL A 389 -8.44 17.02 2.28
C VAL A 389 -9.30 18.14 2.82
N VAL A 390 -10.63 17.97 2.80
CA VAL A 390 -11.62 19.01 3.16
C VAL A 390 -11.30 19.65 4.51
N ASP A 391 -10.91 18.85 5.49
CA ASP A 391 -10.63 19.30 6.85
C ASP A 391 -9.34 20.11 7.00
N VAL A 392 -8.42 19.96 6.05
CA VAL A 392 -7.11 20.62 6.03
C VAL A 392 -6.99 21.67 4.93
N LEU A 393 -8.02 21.83 4.07
CA LEU A 393 -8.04 22.75 2.94
C LEU A 393 -7.67 24.18 3.34
N ASP A 394 -8.34 24.74 4.35
CA ASP A 394 -8.09 26.11 4.79
C ASP A 394 -6.63 26.35 5.21
N GLU A 395 -5.98 25.32 5.75
CA GLU A 395 -4.57 25.40 6.15
C GLU A 395 -3.63 25.26 4.96
N LEU A 396 -3.95 24.37 4.03
CA LEU A 396 -3.25 24.23 2.75
C LEU A 396 -3.35 25.51 1.92
N ASP A 397 -4.53 26.11 1.81
CA ASP A 397 -4.75 27.36 1.08
C ASP A 397 -4.00 28.53 1.73
N ARG A 398 -3.99 28.61 3.07
CA ARG A 398 -3.17 29.61 3.80
C ARG A 398 -1.67 29.47 3.56
N MET A 399 -1.18 28.27 3.31
CA MET A 399 0.23 28.01 2.97
C MET A 399 0.51 28.15 1.46
N GLY A 400 -0.50 28.51 0.65
CA GLY A 400 -0.38 28.57 -0.81
C GLY A 400 -0.08 27.22 -1.44
N PHE A 401 -0.59 26.13 -0.86
CA PHE A 401 -0.40 24.79 -1.38
C PHE A 401 -1.14 24.61 -2.71
N SER A 402 -0.40 24.30 -3.77
CA SER A 402 -1.01 23.94 -5.04
C SER A 402 -1.15 22.43 -5.20
N PHE A 403 -2.38 22.01 -5.54
CA PHE A 403 -2.71 20.65 -5.94
C PHE A 403 -2.22 20.37 -7.37
N ASN A 404 -2.16 21.40 -8.22
CA ASN A 404 -1.67 21.31 -9.60
C ASN A 404 -0.22 21.82 -9.69
N VAL A 405 0.73 20.89 -9.64
CA VAL A 405 2.17 21.21 -9.72
C VAL A 405 2.52 21.89 -11.05
N ILE A 406 1.80 21.54 -12.13
CA ILE A 406 2.05 22.06 -13.47
C ILE A 406 1.69 23.54 -13.53
N GLU A 407 0.52 23.90 -13.00
CA GLU A 407 0.05 25.28 -12.86
C GLU A 407 0.98 26.10 -11.95
N SER A 408 1.30 25.60 -10.76
CA SER A 408 2.17 26.31 -9.82
C SER A 408 3.58 26.53 -10.38
N ALA A 409 4.15 25.52 -11.05
CA ALA A 409 5.44 25.64 -11.71
C ALA A 409 5.37 26.63 -12.88
N PHE A 410 4.28 26.65 -13.64
CA PHE A 410 4.09 27.58 -14.74
C PHE A 410 4.02 29.03 -14.23
N ALA A 411 3.15 29.30 -13.26
CA ALA A 411 2.92 30.63 -12.71
C ALA A 411 4.12 31.19 -11.92
N HIS A 412 4.84 30.36 -11.16
CA HIS A 412 5.88 30.83 -10.23
C HIS A 412 7.32 30.54 -10.67
N LYS A 413 7.53 29.76 -11.74
CA LYS A 413 8.87 29.48 -12.29
C LYS A 413 8.96 29.86 -13.76
N VAL A 414 8.05 29.38 -14.60
CA VAL A 414 8.12 29.55 -16.06
C VAL A 414 7.85 31.01 -16.45
N LEU A 415 6.73 31.60 -16.02
CA LEU A 415 6.38 32.98 -16.37
C LEU A 415 7.40 34.00 -15.83
N PRO A 416 7.82 33.98 -14.55
CA PRO A 416 8.82 34.93 -14.06
C PRO A 416 10.18 34.76 -14.74
N ALA A 417 10.58 33.53 -15.08
CA ALA A 417 11.80 33.31 -15.83
C ALA A 417 11.70 33.82 -17.26
N LEU A 418 10.54 33.66 -17.91
CA LEU A 418 10.28 34.19 -19.24
C LEU A 418 10.25 35.72 -19.26
N GLU A 419 9.71 36.36 -18.23
CA GLU A 419 9.74 37.82 -18.02
C GLU A 419 11.18 38.35 -17.94
N VAL A 420 12.00 37.72 -17.10
CA VAL A 420 13.43 38.08 -16.99
C VAL A 420 14.17 37.81 -18.30
N TYR A 421 13.86 36.70 -18.98
CA TYR A 421 14.43 36.40 -20.29
C TYR A 421 14.07 37.50 -21.30
N ARG A 422 12.81 37.89 -21.41
CA ARG A 422 12.38 38.99 -22.29
C ARG A 422 13.08 40.29 -21.95
N LEU A 423 13.20 40.62 -20.66
CA LEU A 423 13.87 41.84 -20.22
C LEU A 423 15.35 41.87 -20.63
N GLN A 424 16.04 40.72 -20.56
CA GLN A 424 17.47 40.62 -20.87
C GLN A 424 17.76 40.52 -22.37
N TYR A 425 16.92 39.80 -23.13
CA TYR A 425 17.19 39.44 -24.52
C TYR A 425 16.27 40.14 -25.54
N GLY A 426 15.22 40.82 -25.07
CA GLY A 426 14.30 41.62 -25.88
C GLY A 426 13.15 40.84 -26.55
N ASP A 427 13.16 39.51 -26.49
CA ASP A 427 12.11 38.64 -27.02
C ASP A 427 11.89 37.38 -26.16
N CYS A 428 10.85 36.61 -26.48
CA CYS A 428 10.49 35.36 -25.81
C CYS A 428 10.98 34.11 -26.56
N ASN A 429 11.93 34.23 -27.50
CA ASN A 429 12.45 33.12 -28.30
C ASN A 429 13.58 32.39 -27.56
N VAL A 430 13.20 31.68 -26.51
CA VAL A 430 14.13 30.94 -25.67
C VAL A 430 14.72 29.74 -26.47
N PRO A 431 16.06 29.66 -26.63
CA PRO A 431 16.71 28.53 -27.29
C PRO A 431 16.43 27.22 -26.53
N GLN A 432 16.23 26.12 -27.25
CA GLN A 432 15.85 24.83 -26.66
C GLN A 432 16.77 24.35 -25.52
N GLY A 433 18.08 24.61 -25.64
CA GLY A 433 19.08 24.22 -24.63
C GLY A 433 19.24 25.21 -23.46
N PHE A 434 18.48 26.31 -23.43
CA PHE A 434 18.64 27.35 -22.42
C PHE A 434 18.19 26.86 -21.03
N VAL A 435 19.09 27.01 -20.06
CA VAL A 435 18.87 26.71 -18.64
C VAL A 435 19.00 28.00 -17.85
N VAL A 436 18.04 28.27 -16.98
CA VAL A 436 18.02 29.49 -16.16
C VAL A 436 19.26 29.51 -15.24
N PRO A 437 20.11 30.55 -15.33
CA PRO A 437 21.30 30.67 -14.50
C PRO A 437 20.97 30.89 -13.02
N SER A 438 21.79 30.34 -12.12
CA SER A 438 21.72 30.55 -10.67
C SER A 438 22.30 31.90 -10.23
N THR A 439 21.86 32.99 -10.86
CA THR A 439 22.30 34.36 -10.54
C THR A 439 21.13 35.19 -10.03
N ASP A 440 21.41 36.21 -9.22
CA ASP A 440 20.38 37.04 -8.57
C ASP A 440 19.50 37.82 -9.55
N ALA A 441 19.92 37.97 -10.81
CA ALA A 441 19.11 38.54 -11.88
C ALA A 441 17.92 37.66 -12.29
N TRP A 442 17.93 36.37 -11.91
CA TRP A 442 16.90 35.38 -12.24
C TRP A 442 16.12 34.95 -10.99
N PRO A 443 14.83 34.61 -11.11
CA PRO A 443 14.04 34.16 -9.98
C PRO A 443 14.65 32.89 -9.37
N LYS A 444 14.95 32.90 -8.07
CA LYS A 444 15.59 31.77 -7.37
C LYS A 444 14.85 30.44 -7.58
N ARG A 445 13.51 30.49 -7.63
CA ARG A 445 12.65 29.32 -7.89
C ARG A 445 12.80 28.73 -9.30
N ALA A 446 13.32 29.51 -10.24
CA ALA A 446 13.52 29.11 -11.61
C ALA A 446 14.96 28.69 -11.90
N TRP A 447 15.92 28.82 -10.97
CA TRP A 447 17.32 28.42 -11.19
C TRP A 447 17.43 26.94 -11.60
N GLY A 448 18.21 26.66 -12.64
CA GLY A 448 18.37 25.31 -13.19
C GLY A 448 17.18 24.82 -14.01
N LEU A 449 16.11 25.60 -14.16
CA LEU A 449 14.99 25.27 -15.03
C LEU A 449 15.47 25.25 -16.49
N LYS A 450 15.22 24.14 -17.19
CA LYS A 450 15.44 24.01 -18.64
C LYS A 450 14.36 24.80 -19.41
N LEU A 451 14.33 26.11 -19.23
CA LEU A 451 13.29 27.00 -19.74
C LEU A 451 13.11 26.86 -21.26
N GLY A 452 14.19 26.65 -22.02
CA GLY A 452 14.12 26.38 -23.45
C GLY A 452 13.30 25.15 -23.84
N HIS A 453 13.46 24.06 -23.08
CA HIS A 453 12.69 22.83 -23.27
C HIS A 453 11.22 23.03 -22.91
N VAL A 454 10.95 23.78 -21.84
CA VAL A 454 9.58 24.09 -21.39
C VAL A 454 8.85 24.97 -22.41
N ILE A 455 9.49 26.02 -22.92
CA ILE A 455 8.92 26.90 -23.95
C ILE A 455 8.67 26.13 -25.27
N ARG A 456 9.54 25.19 -25.64
CA ARG A 456 9.30 24.30 -26.79
C ARG A 456 8.03 23.46 -26.58
N ASN A 457 7.86 22.87 -25.40
CA ASN A 457 6.70 22.02 -25.10
C ASN A 457 5.38 22.82 -25.05
N ILE A 458 5.43 24.06 -24.56
CA ILE A 458 4.32 25.02 -24.62
C ILE A 458 3.93 25.32 -26.08
N ARG A 459 4.92 25.56 -26.95
CA ARG A 459 4.69 25.84 -28.37
C ARG A 459 4.17 24.64 -29.15
N SER A 460 4.59 23.42 -28.80
CA SER A 460 4.12 22.20 -29.43
C SER A 460 2.74 21.74 -28.94
N ARG A 461 2.06 22.52 -28.07
CA ARG A 461 0.72 22.26 -27.51
C ARG A 461 0.52 20.88 -26.85
N LYS A 462 1.61 20.17 -26.49
CA LYS A 462 1.56 18.83 -25.86
C LYS A 462 1.48 18.90 -24.32
N GLN A 463 2.32 19.72 -23.68
CA GLN A 463 2.34 19.91 -22.23
C GLN A 463 2.12 21.39 -21.91
N HIS A 464 1.33 21.68 -20.85
CA HIS A 464 0.90 23.01 -20.39
C HIS A 464 -0.29 23.67 -21.11
N ALA A 465 -1.06 22.95 -21.95
CA ALA A 465 -2.15 23.53 -22.75
C ALA A 465 -3.18 24.32 -21.90
N GLU A 466 -3.57 23.79 -20.75
CA GLU A 466 -4.51 24.44 -19.82
C GLU A 466 -3.94 25.74 -19.20
N GLN A 467 -2.68 25.71 -18.74
CA GLN A 467 -2.01 26.87 -18.12
C GLN A 467 -1.73 27.99 -19.15
N VAL A 468 -1.53 27.58 -20.40
CA VAL A 468 -1.29 28.44 -21.54
C VAL A 468 -2.56 29.19 -21.94
N GLU A 469 -3.72 28.55 -21.82
CA GLU A 469 -5.03 29.21 -21.96
C GLU A 469 -5.32 30.16 -20.79
N GLU A 470 -5.09 29.70 -19.55
CA GLU A 470 -5.32 30.51 -18.34
C GLU A 470 -4.47 31.79 -18.31
N HIS A 471 -3.21 31.73 -18.76
CA HIS A 471 -2.29 32.87 -18.78
C HIS A 471 -2.09 33.48 -20.17
N ARG A 472 -3.01 33.24 -21.11
CA ARG A 472 -2.92 33.69 -22.51
C ARG A 472 -2.70 35.20 -22.64
N GLU A 473 -3.42 36.01 -21.86
CA GLU A 473 -3.29 37.48 -21.88
C GLU A 473 -1.89 37.92 -21.46
N ARG A 474 -1.35 37.35 -20.38
CA ARG A 474 -0.01 37.65 -19.88
C ARG A 474 1.07 37.22 -20.85
N LEU A 475 0.90 36.08 -21.53
CA LEU A 475 1.80 35.64 -22.61
C LEU A 475 1.73 36.58 -23.83
N ALA A 476 0.54 37.10 -24.16
CA ALA A 476 0.37 38.07 -25.23
C ALA A 476 1.03 39.41 -24.91
N GLU A 477 0.88 39.93 -23.69
CA GLU A 477 1.60 41.11 -23.21
C GLU A 477 3.12 40.91 -23.27
N LEU A 478 3.59 39.69 -22.97
CA LEU A 478 4.99 39.29 -23.09
C LEU A 478 5.50 39.16 -24.54
N GLY A 479 4.62 39.26 -25.54
CA GLY A 479 4.98 39.08 -26.94
C GLY A 479 5.43 37.65 -27.25
N PHE A 480 4.81 36.66 -26.60
CA PHE A 480 5.15 35.26 -26.76
C PHE A 480 4.81 34.73 -28.16
N ALA A 481 5.84 34.32 -28.92
CA ALA A 481 5.66 33.78 -30.26
C ALA A 481 5.32 32.27 -30.21
N TRP A 482 4.16 31.91 -30.79
CA TRP A 482 3.64 30.53 -30.82
C TRP A 482 4.29 29.63 -31.86
N ARG A 483 4.75 30.18 -32.98
CA ARG A 483 5.50 29.46 -34.03
C ARG A 483 6.88 30.11 -34.17
N ILE A 484 7.93 29.30 -34.27
CA ILE A 484 9.32 29.78 -34.46
C ILE A 484 9.52 30.31 -35.89
N ASN A 485 8.57 30.07 -36.80
CA ASN A 485 8.60 30.63 -38.15
C ASN A 485 7.77 31.93 -38.23
N SER A 486 8.51 33.03 -38.39
CA SER A 486 8.14 34.35 -38.95
C SER A 486 8.52 35.51 -38.03
N SER A 487 9.81 35.84 -37.98
CA SER A 487 10.40 37.05 -38.59
C SER A 487 9.55 38.32 -38.87
N MET A 488 8.39 38.58 -38.27
CA MET A 488 7.55 39.72 -38.71
C MET A 488 8.10 41.11 -38.34
N GLY A 489 8.99 41.21 -37.35
CA GLY A 489 9.60 42.50 -36.95
C GLY A 489 10.97 42.79 -37.56
N ILE A 490 11.70 41.77 -38.03
CA ILE A 490 13.09 41.88 -38.51
C ILE A 490 13.19 41.59 -40.02
N SER A 491 12.35 40.70 -40.57
CA SER A 491 12.33 40.41 -42.01
C SER A 491 11.71 41.53 -42.84
N THR A 492 10.80 42.33 -42.31
CA THR A 492 10.21 43.49 -43.01
C THR A 492 11.23 44.61 -43.19
N THR A 493 11.99 44.98 -42.16
CA THR A 493 13.08 45.97 -42.31
C THR A 493 14.21 45.46 -43.22
N THR A 494 14.54 44.17 -43.14
CA THR A 494 15.60 43.58 -43.98
C THR A 494 15.16 43.46 -45.44
N ARG A 495 13.92 43.02 -45.71
CA ARG A 495 13.37 42.82 -47.06
C ARG A 495 12.91 44.11 -47.73
N ASP A 496 12.27 45.03 -47.00
CA ASP A 496 11.59 46.19 -47.59
C ASP A 496 12.45 47.46 -47.59
N ILE A 497 13.50 47.51 -46.76
CA ILE A 497 14.35 48.70 -46.62
C ILE A 497 15.80 48.39 -47.01
N VAL A 498 16.40 47.32 -46.49
CA VAL A 498 17.84 47.06 -46.67
C VAL A 498 18.16 46.33 -47.98
N GLN A 499 17.36 45.32 -48.36
CA GLN A 499 17.56 44.52 -49.58
C GLN A 499 17.58 45.37 -50.87
N PRO A 500 16.67 46.35 -51.08
CA PRO A 500 16.74 47.23 -52.26
C PRO A 500 18.02 48.08 -52.30
N TYR A 501 18.61 48.43 -51.16
CA TYR A 501 19.84 49.21 -51.09
C TYR A 501 21.08 48.35 -51.36
N VAL A 502 21.05 47.06 -51.01
CA VAL A 502 22.11 46.09 -51.35
C VAL A 502 22.07 45.76 -52.84
N GLU A 503 20.88 45.63 -53.42
CA GLU A 503 20.71 45.43 -54.88
C GLU A 503 21.17 46.67 -55.66
N MET A 504 20.80 47.87 -55.22
CA MET A 504 21.29 49.13 -55.80
C MET A 504 22.81 49.29 -55.66
N PHE A 505 23.39 48.86 -54.54
CA PHE A 505 24.85 48.81 -54.37
C PHE A 505 25.49 47.88 -55.41
N ALA A 506 24.93 46.69 -55.59
CA ALA A 506 25.42 45.70 -56.55
C ALA A 506 25.29 46.17 -58.01
N GLU A 507 24.26 46.96 -58.34
CA GLU A 507 24.11 47.59 -59.65
C GLU A 507 25.12 48.71 -59.90
N LEU A 508 25.39 49.56 -58.90
CA LEU A 508 26.27 50.73 -59.03
C LEU A 508 27.76 50.42 -58.89
N HIS A 509 28.11 49.39 -58.12
CA HIS A 509 29.49 49.04 -57.77
C HIS A 509 29.91 47.62 -58.19
N GLY A 510 29.00 46.85 -58.79
CA GLY A 510 29.21 45.46 -59.19
C GLY A 510 28.80 44.46 -58.10
N ALA A 511 28.51 43.22 -58.51
CA ALA A 511 28.08 42.15 -57.61
C ALA A 511 29.23 41.68 -56.68
N GLY A 512 29.44 42.39 -55.58
CA GLY A 512 30.36 42.07 -54.50
C GLY A 512 29.82 42.51 -53.14
N ASP A 513 30.38 41.96 -52.07
CA ASP A 513 29.94 42.27 -50.70
C ASP A 513 30.11 43.76 -50.36
N VAL A 514 29.10 44.35 -49.71
CA VAL A 514 29.13 45.75 -49.28
C VAL A 514 30.25 45.95 -48.24
N PRO A 515 31.22 46.86 -48.46
CA PRO A 515 32.30 47.12 -47.50
C PRO A 515 31.76 47.54 -46.13
N PRO A 516 32.35 47.11 -44.99
CA PRO A 516 31.82 47.36 -43.64
C PRO A 516 31.72 48.84 -43.25
N ASP A 517 32.51 49.69 -43.88
CA ASP A 517 32.57 51.14 -43.69
C ASP A 517 31.73 51.92 -44.72
N PHE A 518 31.05 51.22 -45.63
CA PHE A 518 30.24 51.86 -46.67
C PHE A 518 29.05 52.61 -46.08
N VAL A 519 28.95 53.89 -46.46
CA VAL A 519 27.86 54.80 -46.14
C VAL A 519 27.29 55.32 -47.45
N ILE A 520 25.97 55.28 -47.58
CA ILE A 520 25.28 55.78 -48.77
C ILE A 520 25.59 57.28 -48.92
N PRO A 521 26.18 57.73 -50.04
CA PRO A 521 26.55 59.13 -50.25
C PRO A 521 25.35 60.07 -50.12
N ALA A 522 25.55 61.22 -49.45
CA ALA A 522 24.49 62.18 -49.22
C ALA A 522 24.11 62.97 -50.50
N ASP A 523 25.05 63.07 -51.45
CA ASP A 523 24.94 63.94 -52.63
C ASP A 523 24.66 63.16 -53.93
N ASP A 524 24.40 61.85 -53.86
CA ASP A 524 24.14 61.00 -55.04
C ASP A 524 22.64 60.76 -55.22
N GLU A 525 22.07 61.37 -56.26
CA GLU A 525 20.63 61.35 -56.55
C GLU A 525 20.10 59.96 -56.94
N ARG A 526 20.98 59.02 -57.27
CA ARG A 526 20.60 57.62 -57.60
C ARG A 526 20.15 56.83 -56.38
N TRP A 527 20.43 57.32 -55.17
CA TRP A 527 19.97 56.74 -53.91
C TRP A 527 18.70 57.42 -53.40
N PRO A 528 17.70 56.64 -52.92
CA PRO A 528 16.48 57.20 -52.32
C PRO A 528 16.80 58.17 -51.19
N GLU A 529 16.06 59.27 -51.10
CA GLU A 529 16.33 60.36 -50.14
C GLU A 529 16.40 59.87 -48.69
N ALA A 530 15.52 58.93 -48.32
CA ALA A 530 15.48 58.30 -46.99
C ALA A 530 16.71 57.42 -46.65
N SER A 531 17.50 57.01 -47.66
CA SER A 531 18.67 56.15 -47.51
C SER A 531 20.00 56.91 -47.43
N ARG A 532 20.00 58.20 -47.75
CA ARG A 532 21.20 59.03 -47.83
C ARG A 532 21.84 59.20 -46.44
N GLY A 533 23.13 58.91 -46.33
CA GLY A 533 23.86 58.91 -45.06
C GLY A 533 23.68 57.64 -44.21
N PHE A 534 22.92 56.65 -44.68
CA PHE A 534 22.76 55.37 -43.99
C PHE A 534 24.04 54.53 -44.08
N ARG A 535 24.54 54.06 -42.93
CA ARG A 535 25.76 53.21 -42.84
C ARG A 535 25.45 51.74 -43.15
N LEU A 536 25.15 51.46 -44.42
CA LEU A 536 24.73 50.15 -44.90
C LEU A 536 25.73 49.03 -44.56
N GLY A 537 27.03 49.27 -44.75
CA GLY A 537 28.09 48.30 -44.43
C GLY A 537 28.16 47.93 -42.95
N ALA A 538 28.09 48.94 -42.09
CA ALA A 538 28.18 48.76 -40.64
C ALA A 538 26.92 48.08 -40.08
N TRP A 539 25.76 48.34 -40.68
CA TRP A 539 24.51 47.67 -40.34
C TRP A 539 24.55 46.18 -40.69
N LEU A 540 25.00 45.83 -41.89
CA LEU A 540 25.15 44.42 -42.33
C LEU A 540 26.16 43.65 -41.47
N GLN A 541 27.28 44.28 -41.10
CA GLN A 541 28.28 43.69 -40.22
C GLN A 541 27.74 43.46 -38.80
N ARG A 542 26.96 44.41 -38.26
CA ARG A 542 26.36 44.29 -36.93
C ARG A 542 25.21 43.27 -36.91
N PHE A 543 24.52 43.10 -38.02
CA PHE A 543 23.46 42.10 -38.20
C PHE A 543 24.02 40.68 -38.24
N SER A 544 25.07 40.43 -39.03
CA SER A 544 25.76 39.13 -39.05
C SER A 544 26.44 38.80 -37.72
N GLN A 545 26.97 39.82 -37.03
CA GLN A 545 27.47 39.66 -35.67
C GLN A 545 26.34 39.38 -34.67
N ARG A 546 25.12 39.93 -34.82
CA ARG A 546 23.99 39.63 -33.93
C ARG A 546 23.58 38.16 -33.99
N GLU A 547 23.51 37.55 -35.18
CA GLU A 547 23.28 36.11 -35.31
C GLU A 547 24.38 35.26 -34.65
N ALA A 548 25.64 35.71 -34.71
CA ALA A 548 26.76 35.03 -34.07
C ALA A 548 26.92 35.33 -32.56
N SER A 549 26.38 36.46 -32.09
CA SER A 549 26.49 36.97 -30.72
C SER A 549 25.31 36.58 -29.82
N LEU A 550 24.16 36.23 -30.42
CA LEU A 550 22.98 35.75 -29.70
C LEU A 550 23.06 34.28 -29.28
N LEU A 551 24.15 33.57 -29.60
CA LEU A 551 24.40 32.22 -29.09
C LEU A 551 25.25 32.29 -27.80
N PRO A 552 24.72 31.87 -26.63
CA PRO A 552 25.53 31.68 -25.43
C PRO A 552 26.71 30.72 -25.71
N PHE A 553 27.78 30.83 -24.92
CA PHE A 553 28.96 29.93 -24.96
C PHE A 553 28.56 28.43 -25.07
N GLN A 554 27.52 28.03 -24.33
CA GLN A 554 26.94 26.68 -24.32
C GLN A 554 26.34 26.21 -25.66
N MET A 555 25.98 27.10 -26.59
CA MET A 555 25.39 26.78 -27.90
C MET A 555 26.40 26.83 -29.05
N ARG A 556 27.53 27.51 -28.88
CA ARG A 556 28.66 27.47 -29.83
C ARG A 556 29.30 26.07 -29.84
N ASP A 557 29.36 25.43 -28.67
CA ASP A 557 29.78 24.04 -28.54
C ASP A 557 28.80 23.06 -29.18
N ASN A 558 27.49 23.31 -29.12
CA ASN A 558 26.49 22.39 -29.68
C ASN A 558 26.45 22.36 -31.22
N ARG A 559 26.73 23.47 -31.91
CA ARG A 559 26.80 23.49 -33.40
C ARG A 559 28.07 22.84 -33.93
N LEU A 560 29.20 23.07 -33.25
CA LEU A 560 30.47 22.36 -33.52
C LEU A 560 30.37 20.87 -33.12
N ALA A 561 29.63 20.55 -32.05
CA ALA A 561 29.36 19.19 -31.63
C ALA A 561 28.39 18.49 -32.58
N SER A 562 27.37 19.14 -33.15
CA SER A 562 26.46 18.50 -34.11
C SER A 562 27.14 18.20 -35.44
N GLN A 563 28.03 19.10 -35.91
CA GLN A 563 28.84 18.86 -37.12
C GLN A 563 29.96 17.84 -36.87
N LYS A 564 30.57 17.82 -35.67
CA LYS A 564 31.47 16.72 -35.25
C LYS A 564 30.73 15.40 -35.09
N ARG A 565 29.48 15.42 -34.64
CA ARG A 565 28.65 14.24 -34.41
C ARG A 565 28.20 13.63 -35.74
N GLN A 566 27.75 14.43 -36.71
CA GLN A 566 27.48 13.96 -38.07
C GLN A 566 28.73 13.40 -38.79
N ARG A 567 29.92 13.98 -38.53
CA ARG A 567 31.20 13.42 -39.01
C ARG A 567 31.67 12.16 -38.28
N ARG A 568 31.25 11.94 -37.03
CA ARG A 568 31.60 10.78 -36.20
C ARG A 568 30.66 9.59 -36.40
N GLU A 569 29.37 9.86 -36.59
CA GLU A 569 28.36 8.88 -37.01
C GLU A 569 28.70 8.32 -38.41
N ALA A 570 29.34 9.12 -39.28
CA ALA A 570 29.89 8.66 -40.55
C ALA A 570 31.24 7.91 -40.45
N ALA A 571 31.89 7.87 -39.28
CA ALA A 571 33.22 7.30 -39.06
C ALA A 571 33.25 6.17 -38.00
N GLY A 572 32.13 5.84 -37.36
CA GLY A 572 32.05 4.78 -36.34
C GLY A 572 32.71 5.11 -35.00
N ASP A 573 33.00 6.40 -34.72
CA ASP A 573 33.72 6.81 -33.51
C ASP A 573 32.78 7.24 -32.38
N LEU A 574 32.97 6.68 -31.17
CA LEU A 574 32.20 7.07 -29.97
C LEU A 574 32.28 8.58 -29.68
N SER A 575 31.16 9.15 -29.19
CA SER A 575 31.15 10.53 -28.71
C SER A 575 32.08 10.71 -27.49
N PRO A 576 32.67 11.89 -27.24
CA PRO A 576 33.59 12.09 -26.11
C PRO A 576 32.94 11.80 -24.77
N PHE A 577 31.64 12.10 -24.64
CA PHE A 577 30.89 11.86 -23.42
C PHE A 577 30.58 10.38 -23.23
N GLN A 578 30.23 9.64 -24.31
CA GLN A 578 30.11 8.18 -24.23
C GLN A 578 31.46 7.55 -23.88
N ASP A 579 32.53 8.01 -24.53
CA ASP A 579 33.88 7.51 -24.27
C ASP A 579 34.36 7.78 -22.84
N GLU A 580 34.11 8.98 -22.34
CA GLU A 580 34.40 9.39 -20.96
C GLU A 580 33.55 8.63 -19.95
N TYR A 581 32.25 8.49 -20.20
CA TYR A 581 31.36 7.70 -19.34
C TYR A 581 31.78 6.21 -19.32
N TRP A 582 32.13 5.65 -20.46
CA TRP A 582 32.57 4.26 -20.56
C TRP A 582 33.91 4.03 -19.87
N ARG A 583 34.90 4.90 -20.09
CA ARG A 583 36.22 4.79 -19.47
C ARG A 583 36.19 5.08 -17.97
N ASP A 584 35.58 6.19 -17.58
CA ASP A 584 35.75 6.79 -16.25
C ASP A 584 34.64 6.38 -15.27
N VAL A 585 33.53 5.82 -15.77
CA VAL A 585 32.42 5.31 -14.93
C VAL A 585 32.29 3.80 -15.06
N LEU A 586 31.97 3.27 -16.24
CA LEU A 586 31.67 1.84 -16.38
C LEU A 586 32.91 0.96 -16.26
N LEU A 587 33.96 1.22 -17.03
CA LEU A 587 35.19 0.42 -17.03
C LEU A 587 35.96 0.59 -15.71
N ALA A 588 35.98 1.79 -15.14
CA ALA A 588 36.51 2.04 -13.81
C ALA A 588 35.74 1.29 -12.71
N ALA A 589 34.40 1.20 -12.81
CA ALA A 589 33.59 0.42 -11.88
C ALA A 589 33.80 -1.10 -12.04
N PHE A 590 33.93 -1.62 -13.27
CA PHE A 590 34.29 -3.02 -13.51
C PHE A 590 35.70 -3.34 -12.98
N ARG A 591 36.69 -2.47 -13.19
CA ARG A 591 38.04 -2.62 -12.61
C ARG A 591 38.01 -2.61 -11.08
N ALA A 592 37.24 -1.70 -10.47
CA ALA A 592 37.06 -1.64 -9.03
C ALA A 592 36.40 -2.91 -8.49
N TYR A 593 35.38 -3.43 -9.17
CA TYR A 593 34.75 -4.70 -8.82
C TYR A 593 35.73 -5.86 -8.92
N ALA A 594 36.41 -6.02 -10.06
CA ALA A 594 37.39 -7.07 -10.28
C ALA A 594 38.48 -7.03 -9.20
N SER A 595 38.97 -5.85 -8.80
CA SER A 595 39.97 -5.71 -7.73
C SER A 595 39.50 -6.23 -6.36
N LEU A 596 38.20 -6.14 -6.07
CA LEU A 596 37.60 -6.59 -4.82
C LEU A 596 37.13 -8.06 -4.87
N HIS A 597 36.87 -8.57 -6.07
CA HIS A 597 36.24 -9.87 -6.31
C HIS A 597 37.13 -10.80 -7.16
N GLY A 598 38.38 -11.00 -6.72
CA GLY A 598 39.25 -12.07 -7.25
C GLY A 598 39.84 -11.82 -8.64
N GLY A 599 39.82 -10.59 -9.13
CA GLY A 599 40.44 -10.18 -10.40
C GLY A 599 39.54 -10.29 -11.64
N SER A 600 38.26 -10.66 -11.49
CA SER A 600 37.33 -10.83 -12.61
C SER A 600 35.92 -10.32 -12.30
N CYS A 601 35.20 -9.94 -13.35
CA CYS A 601 33.77 -9.64 -13.34
C CYS A 601 32.92 -10.82 -13.88
N ALA A 602 33.52 -11.99 -14.10
CA ALA A 602 32.85 -13.14 -14.72
C ALA A 602 31.57 -13.56 -13.95
N ASP A 603 31.68 -13.64 -12.62
CA ASP A 603 30.65 -14.15 -11.70
C ASP A 603 29.82 -13.04 -11.04
N MET A 604 29.81 -11.83 -11.61
CA MET A 604 29.06 -10.70 -11.05
C MET A 604 27.54 -10.92 -11.16
N ASP A 605 26.83 -10.76 -10.03
CA ASP A 605 25.37 -10.83 -9.97
C ASP A 605 24.72 -9.75 -10.86
N ASN A 606 23.71 -10.13 -11.64
CA ASN A 606 22.96 -9.25 -12.55
C ASN A 606 22.23 -8.11 -11.82
N GLY A 607 22.01 -8.21 -10.50
CA GLY A 607 21.43 -7.18 -9.65
C GLY A 607 22.45 -6.32 -8.91
N PHE A 608 23.75 -6.50 -9.14
CA PHE A 608 24.78 -5.82 -8.35
C PHE A 608 24.75 -4.29 -8.52
N VAL A 609 24.53 -3.58 -7.41
CA VAL A 609 24.53 -2.11 -7.34
C VAL A 609 25.81 -1.62 -6.68
N VAL A 610 26.50 -0.70 -7.33
CA VAL A 610 27.77 -0.13 -6.87
C VAL A 610 27.59 0.60 -5.52
N PRO A 611 28.29 0.17 -4.46
CA PRO A 611 28.23 0.84 -3.15
C PRO A 611 28.87 2.23 -3.16
N SER A 612 28.39 3.12 -2.29
CA SER A 612 28.91 4.49 -2.13
C SER A 612 30.20 4.56 -1.32
N ALA A 613 31.21 3.76 -1.70
CA ALA A 613 32.49 3.65 -1.01
C ALA A 613 33.65 3.36 -1.98
N ALA A 614 34.87 3.74 -1.59
CA ALA A 614 36.09 3.41 -2.33
C ALA A 614 36.28 1.86 -2.37
N PRO A 615 36.78 1.28 -3.47
CA PRO A 615 37.51 1.90 -4.59
C PRO A 615 36.63 2.31 -5.79
N TYR A 616 35.29 2.23 -5.68
CA TYR A 616 34.42 2.61 -6.79
C TYR A 616 34.42 4.12 -7.03
N PRO A 617 34.47 4.58 -8.29
CA PRO A 617 34.42 5.99 -8.59
C PRO A 617 33.06 6.56 -8.15
N GLN A 618 33.07 7.77 -7.59
CA GLN A 618 31.87 8.43 -7.07
C GLN A 618 30.77 8.58 -8.12
N SER A 619 31.16 8.74 -9.38
CA SER A 619 30.28 8.80 -10.54
C SER A 619 29.51 7.50 -10.81
N ALA A 620 29.96 6.36 -10.26
CA ALA A 620 29.30 5.07 -10.42
C ALA A 620 28.44 4.66 -9.22
N TRP A 621 28.41 5.43 -8.13
CA TRP A 621 27.67 5.04 -6.92
C TRP A 621 26.16 4.92 -7.17
N GLY A 622 25.57 3.81 -6.74
CA GLY A 622 24.16 3.49 -6.98
C GLY A 622 23.86 2.99 -8.40
N LEU A 623 24.87 2.85 -9.27
CA LEU A 623 24.70 2.26 -10.60
C LEU A 623 24.50 0.75 -10.50
N ASN A 624 23.49 0.21 -11.18
CA ASN A 624 23.33 -1.23 -11.33
C ASN A 624 24.30 -1.76 -12.39
N LEU A 625 25.49 -2.16 -11.95
CA LEU A 625 26.59 -2.62 -12.79
C LEU A 625 26.33 -4.03 -13.34
N GLY A 626 25.63 -4.88 -12.57
CA GLY A 626 25.22 -6.22 -13.00
C GLY A 626 24.28 -6.20 -14.21
N LEU A 627 23.31 -5.28 -14.22
CA LEU A 627 22.39 -5.12 -15.34
C LEU A 627 23.13 -4.65 -16.61
N ARG A 628 24.13 -3.77 -16.44
CA ARG A 628 24.98 -3.31 -17.55
C ARG A 628 25.84 -4.44 -18.10
N LEU A 629 26.39 -5.29 -17.24
CA LEU A 629 27.11 -6.50 -17.64
C LEU A 629 26.24 -7.44 -18.50
N ARG A 630 25.00 -7.68 -18.08
CA ARG A 630 24.04 -8.48 -18.86
C ARG A 630 23.79 -7.90 -20.26
N HIS A 631 23.60 -6.58 -20.34
CA HIS A 631 23.41 -5.90 -21.63
C HIS A 631 24.66 -5.93 -22.53
N ILE A 632 25.86 -5.96 -21.93
CA ILE A 632 27.13 -6.09 -22.68
C ILE A 632 27.30 -7.51 -23.24
N ARG A 633 26.88 -8.54 -22.50
CA ARG A 633 27.01 -9.95 -22.92
C ARG A 633 25.97 -10.40 -23.94
N HIS A 634 24.75 -9.89 -23.85
CA HIS A 634 23.61 -10.43 -24.61
C HIS A 634 22.84 -9.40 -25.44
N GLY A 635 23.20 -8.11 -25.39
CA GLY A 635 22.46 -7.05 -26.08
C GLY A 635 23.27 -6.35 -27.16
N GLN A 636 22.60 -5.87 -28.22
CA GLN A 636 23.23 -5.03 -29.25
C GLN A 636 23.40 -3.55 -28.81
N ARG A 637 22.89 -3.20 -27.63
CA ARG A 637 22.82 -1.82 -27.12
C ARG A 637 24.18 -1.13 -26.95
N TYR A 638 25.26 -1.89 -26.81
CA TYR A 638 26.61 -1.39 -26.56
C TYR A 638 27.63 -1.87 -27.59
N ALA A 639 27.18 -2.22 -28.80
CA ALA A 639 28.03 -2.83 -29.82
C ALA A 639 29.26 -1.98 -30.17
N ASP A 640 29.09 -0.67 -30.35
CA ASP A 640 30.18 0.25 -30.70
C ASP A 640 31.16 0.44 -29.54
N GLU A 641 30.65 0.50 -28.30
CA GLU A 641 31.50 0.64 -27.11
C GLU A 641 32.25 -0.65 -26.76
N VAL A 642 31.61 -1.80 -26.96
CA VAL A 642 32.24 -3.12 -26.82
C VAL A 642 33.29 -3.33 -27.91
N ALA A 643 33.06 -2.84 -29.14
CA ALA A 643 34.06 -2.88 -30.20
C ALA A 643 35.31 -2.05 -29.85
N LYS A 644 35.12 -0.85 -29.27
CA LYS A 644 36.24 0.04 -28.89
C LYS A 644 37.01 -0.44 -27.66
N TYR A 645 36.33 -0.96 -26.63
CA TYR A 645 36.92 -1.39 -25.36
C TYR A 645 37.08 -2.92 -25.24
N ARG A 646 37.05 -3.63 -26.38
CA ARG A 646 37.04 -5.11 -26.44
C ARG A 646 38.10 -5.76 -25.57
N ASP A 647 39.35 -5.33 -25.70
CA ASP A 647 40.49 -5.94 -25.00
C ASP A 647 40.44 -5.68 -23.49
N ASP A 648 40.02 -4.47 -23.09
CA ASP A 648 39.86 -4.07 -21.69
C ASP A 648 38.72 -4.85 -21.00
N LEU A 649 37.61 -5.09 -21.70
CA LEU A 649 36.48 -5.86 -21.19
C LEU A 649 36.78 -7.36 -21.14
N ALA A 650 37.55 -7.88 -22.10
CA ALA A 650 38.04 -9.25 -22.09
C ALA A 650 38.98 -9.52 -20.92
N ALA A 651 39.92 -8.60 -20.64
CA ALA A 651 40.84 -8.71 -19.51
C ALA A 651 40.11 -8.75 -18.15
N LEU A 652 38.92 -8.16 -18.06
CA LEU A 652 38.08 -8.16 -16.85
C LEU A 652 37.09 -9.34 -16.80
N GLY A 653 37.07 -10.24 -17.77
CA GLY A 653 36.11 -11.36 -17.83
C GLY A 653 34.66 -10.92 -18.09
N VAL A 654 34.47 -9.72 -18.63
CA VAL A 654 33.15 -9.18 -19.00
C VAL A 654 32.67 -9.83 -20.31
N VAL A 655 33.59 -10.05 -21.26
CA VAL A 655 33.36 -10.67 -22.58
C VAL A 655 34.41 -11.78 -22.82
N VAL A 656 34.05 -12.88 -23.47
CA VAL A 656 34.99 -13.98 -23.81
C VAL A 656 35.54 -13.75 -25.21
N LEU A 657 36.86 -13.75 -25.37
CA LEU A 657 37.50 -13.74 -26.70
C LEU A 657 37.42 -15.16 -27.28
N SER A 658 36.52 -15.40 -28.23
CA SER A 658 36.72 -16.52 -29.16
C SER A 658 37.86 -16.11 -30.11
N ASN A 659 38.99 -16.80 -30.01
CA ASN A 659 39.96 -16.76 -31.11
C ASN A 659 39.30 -17.47 -32.30
N GLY A 660 39.31 -16.79 -33.45
CA GLY A 660 38.68 -17.28 -34.66
C GLY A 660 39.19 -18.66 -35.06
N ASP A 661 38.23 -19.47 -35.52
CA ASP A 661 38.28 -20.48 -36.59
C ASP A 661 37.21 -21.51 -36.26
N ASP A 662 36.00 -21.37 -36.81
CA ASP A 662 35.33 -22.51 -37.45
C ASP A 662 34.16 -22.05 -38.31
N ASP A 663 34.05 -22.74 -39.44
CA ASP A 663 33.00 -22.62 -40.44
C ASP A 663 31.66 -23.16 -39.89
N GLY A 664 30.58 -22.88 -40.61
CA GLY A 664 29.21 -23.05 -40.12
C GLY A 664 28.76 -24.48 -39.83
N GLU A 665 27.62 -24.59 -39.16
CA GLU A 665 26.51 -25.46 -39.54
C GLU A 665 25.31 -25.19 -38.62
N ASP A 666 24.12 -25.34 -39.23
CA ASP A 666 22.80 -25.27 -38.64
C ASP A 666 22.64 -26.22 -37.44
N ASP A 667 21.79 -25.85 -36.48
CA ASP A 667 20.54 -26.59 -36.27
C ASP A 667 19.64 -25.90 -35.23
N ASP A 668 18.36 -25.96 -35.55
CA ASP A 668 17.19 -25.50 -34.82
C ASP A 668 17.01 -26.19 -33.45
N GLU A 669 15.94 -25.78 -32.77
CA GLU A 669 15.19 -26.53 -31.73
C GLU A 669 15.45 -26.07 -30.28
N TYR A 670 14.59 -25.21 -29.74
CA TYR A 670 13.47 -25.61 -28.88
C TYR A 670 12.55 -24.43 -28.54
N ASP A 671 11.27 -24.68 -28.78
CA ASP A 671 10.07 -23.92 -28.42
C ASP A 671 9.85 -23.77 -26.90
N ASP A 672 8.99 -22.78 -26.60
CA ASP A 672 8.04 -22.72 -25.46
C ASP A 672 8.57 -22.45 -24.04
N GLU A 673 8.41 -21.21 -23.55
CA GLU A 673 7.20 -20.83 -22.78
C GLU A 673 7.22 -19.34 -22.36
N GLU A 674 6.04 -18.74 -22.50
CA GLU A 674 5.64 -17.35 -22.27
C GLU A 674 6.05 -16.73 -20.91
N ALA A 675 6.24 -15.41 -20.92
CA ALA A 675 5.39 -14.51 -20.13
C ALA A 675 5.47 -13.08 -20.71
N GLU A 676 4.43 -12.75 -21.46
CA GLU A 676 4.02 -11.44 -21.92
C GLU A 676 4.20 -10.33 -20.88
N LEU A 677 4.57 -9.14 -21.33
CA LEU A 677 3.87 -7.89 -21.00
C LEU A 677 4.19 -6.90 -22.13
N ASP A 678 3.26 -6.84 -23.09
CA ASP A 678 3.24 -5.92 -24.22
C ASP A 678 3.18 -4.47 -23.74
N ASP A 679 4.25 -3.74 -24.03
CA ASP A 679 4.19 -2.32 -24.38
C ASP A 679 4.00 -2.29 -25.89
N ASP A 680 2.89 -1.73 -26.39
CA ASP A 680 2.85 -1.13 -27.72
C ASP A 680 1.96 0.10 -27.70
N ASP A 681 2.65 1.23 -27.82
CA ASP A 681 2.19 2.46 -28.46
C ASP A 681 1.96 2.18 -29.96
N ASP A 682 0.94 2.78 -30.55
CA ASP A 682 0.95 3.48 -31.85
C ASP A 682 -0.51 3.91 -32.10
N ASP A 683 -0.84 5.20 -32.08
CA ASP A 683 -0.69 6.20 -33.16
C ASP A 683 -1.59 5.91 -34.38
N ASP A 684 -2.06 7.03 -34.97
CA ASP A 684 -2.92 7.19 -36.14
C ASP A 684 -4.43 6.98 -35.95
N ASP A 685 -5.32 7.72 -36.59
CA ASP A 685 -5.38 9.10 -37.07
C ASP A 685 -6.88 9.32 -37.35
N ASP A 686 -7.29 10.58 -37.34
CA ASP A 686 -8.53 11.18 -37.86
C ASP A 686 -9.38 10.36 -38.86
N ASP A 687 -10.71 10.39 -38.69
CA ASP A 687 -11.59 10.89 -39.76
C ASP A 687 -13.00 11.22 -39.23
N ASP A 688 -13.48 12.36 -39.74
CA ASP A 688 -14.78 12.99 -39.57
C ASP A 688 -15.96 12.12 -40.04
N ASP A 689 -17.16 12.36 -39.49
CA ASP A 689 -18.36 12.75 -40.26
C ASP A 689 -19.63 12.67 -39.38
N ASP A 690 -20.17 13.86 -39.10
CA ASP A 690 -21.53 14.33 -39.40
C ASP A 690 -22.79 13.46 -39.16
N ASP A 691 -23.75 14.21 -38.62
CA ASP A 691 -25.19 14.22 -38.91
C ASP A 691 -26.19 13.31 -38.16
N ASP A 692 -27.03 14.05 -37.44
CA ASP A 692 -28.49 14.07 -37.53
C ASP A 692 -29.38 13.06 -36.78
N ASP A 693 -30.24 13.71 -35.99
CA ASP A 693 -31.70 13.54 -35.96
C ASP A 693 -32.35 12.41 -35.13
N ASP A 694 -33.01 12.93 -34.09
CA ASP A 694 -34.45 12.82 -33.83
C ASP A 694 -35.09 11.53 -33.28
N ASP A 695 -35.98 11.83 -32.32
CA ASP A 695 -37.24 11.16 -32.02
C ASP A 695 -37.23 9.71 -31.49
N GLU A 696 -37.63 9.54 -30.22
CA GLU A 696 -39.04 9.27 -29.93
C GLU A 696 -39.30 9.14 -28.42
N ARG A 697 -40.36 9.82 -28.00
CA ARG A 697 -41.08 9.63 -26.74
C ARG A 697 -41.96 8.38 -26.81
N ARG A 698 -42.40 7.96 -25.62
CA ARG A 698 -43.55 7.08 -25.28
C ARG A 698 -43.20 5.59 -25.15
N ASP A 699 -43.76 4.82 -24.24
CA ASP A 699 -44.81 5.02 -23.22
C ASP A 699 -44.75 3.80 -22.26
N GLU A 700 -45.59 3.86 -21.22
CA GLU A 700 -46.17 2.73 -20.48
C GLU A 700 -45.54 2.29 -19.15
N ARG A 701 -46.00 3.01 -18.11
CA ARG A 701 -46.73 2.47 -16.94
C ARG A 701 -46.56 0.98 -16.65
N HIS A 702 -46.03 0.68 -15.46
CA HIS A 702 -46.83 0.03 -14.41
C HIS A 702 -46.33 0.32 -13.00
#